data_AF-A0A1M6KKK3-F1
#
_entry.id   AF-A0A1M6KKK3-F1
#
_cell.length_a   1.000
_cell.length_b   1.000
_cell.length_c   1.000
_cell.angle_alpha   90.00
_cell.angle_beta   90.00
_cell.angle_gamma   90.00
#
_symmetry.space_group_name_H-M   'P 1'
#
loop_
_entity.id
_entity.type
_entity.pdbx_description
1 polymer ?
#
loop_
_entity_poly.entity_id
_entity_poly.type
_entity_poly.pdbx_seq_one_letter_code
_entity_poly.pdbx_strand_id
1 'polypeptide(L)'
;MSVKASQKAFISHYIKLDFFNNSNLKTDIQNRISNESEINFQKALENIQGDNKETKGVPFSELALLAMAYFFERIFPENVPLKDSDYCINSVKGYFDACNNTPYTPIYEIDTTYHKLRDTALFRACYLIIQSAWFFNSEHFGRHQYLEYASHYIRTGEQLPVNKYQYDKGDLFRKYARIDEKRNTKHHPKGEPAFKFVEQWYYYILYLVCKELEIPTNHFKTTLKDFREYNPLTKCPKILRAETPFKVIECDIKSAFPSFLDLQTGSRIKDEVYTNLMERKNINRSDAKVLFNSHLNSGKYKTKEQIKNFLIECGYTATPANEITKYTNGKIKFIVHMSELEQCAIQDFIETNTLKNAVRLHDSVLFIDSGMKDLNLKAENGLIEFGMSVLKKPVFSNSFGYSNKSLRFAYISSVPPATNEDFKNLIRKQVLTRPKVKGEANGFKFYTEKYEYISASFDLNQKYSFEEFIFNCREMVSTLNYLNGKPISKTLLYLILSHIRQNSNVIFNLRFLYRELLKQRTRIDDVITRQRDFELTESLTFKRKIDFLNALNKARGEVNKKVRLKHLFRTLEKRVSKQDFSFIDYKMKGKAKTNELAKTIMLRINVLITGKIRNTYAQNANTNPLYSIIYKEGTNYRFEHHKKANKHRLIQRKIQAYEKELLRVNRLINNRETVIQYLFILAELTGLEIDQSIKANPETIQKEKAFLIQQITGAEYKSTQQAEKAFNSLFVPKPPKEIESHIPTLKDFCTSLKHSAFNIEIEQAYSRGSQFFDEYLRFHKLNETPKTVKALKPKTIDFPQLDFDDWK
;
A
#
# COMPACT_ATOMS: atom_id res chain seq x y z
N MET A 1 -21.70 -1.29 -23.74
CA MET A 1 -22.87 -1.19 -22.84
C MET A 1 -22.42 -1.51 -21.42
N SER A 2 -22.26 -0.48 -20.58
CA SER A 2 -21.78 -0.62 -19.19
C SER A 2 -22.94 -1.00 -18.27
N VAL A 3 -22.92 -2.24 -17.76
CA VAL A 3 -23.86 -2.68 -16.73
C VAL A 3 -23.44 -2.07 -15.39
N LYS A 4 -24.29 -1.20 -14.86
CA LYS A 4 -24.19 -0.62 -13.52
C LYS A 4 -24.05 -1.72 -12.46
N ALA A 5 -23.16 -1.48 -11.51
CA ALA A 5 -22.97 -2.28 -10.31
C ALA A 5 -24.21 -2.21 -9.39
N SER A 6 -25.22 -3.05 -9.62
CA SER A 6 -26.24 -3.38 -8.61
C SER A 6 -27.10 -4.59 -9.02
N GLN A 7 -26.56 -5.80 -8.94
CA GLN A 7 -27.33 -7.04 -8.71
C GLN A 7 -26.37 -8.17 -8.27
N LYS A 8 -26.20 -8.34 -6.95
CA LYS A 8 -25.47 -9.46 -6.33
C LYS A 8 -26.34 -10.72 -6.44
N ALA A 9 -26.35 -11.41 -7.59
CA ALA A 9 -27.11 -12.65 -7.76
C ALA A 9 -26.42 -13.79 -6.97
N PHE A 10 -27.18 -14.55 -6.18
CA PHE A 10 -26.80 -15.77 -5.44
C PHE A 10 -26.13 -15.65 -4.06
N ILE A 11 -25.94 -14.44 -3.51
CA ILE A 11 -25.50 -14.28 -2.10
C ILE A 11 -26.72 -14.14 -1.19
N SER A 12 -26.86 -15.02 -0.20
CA SER A 12 -27.93 -14.96 0.82
C SER A 12 -27.82 -13.69 1.67
N HIS A 13 -28.93 -13.12 2.13
CA HIS A 13 -28.94 -11.84 2.85
C HIS A 13 -28.09 -11.87 4.14
N TYR A 14 -28.08 -12.97 4.87
CA TYR A 14 -27.26 -13.12 6.09
C TYR A 14 -25.74 -13.24 5.82
N ILE A 15 -25.33 -13.53 4.59
CA ILE A 15 -23.92 -13.51 4.16
C ILE A 15 -23.54 -12.12 3.62
N LYS A 16 -24.52 -11.31 3.19
CA LYS A 16 -24.25 -9.95 2.73
C LYS A 16 -23.78 -9.12 3.92
N LEU A 17 -22.51 -8.79 3.89
CA LEU A 17 -21.89 -7.86 4.79
C LEU A 17 -22.12 -6.45 4.21
N ASP A 18 -22.53 -5.49 5.02
CA ASP A 18 -22.67 -4.08 4.61
C ASP A 18 -21.57 -3.24 5.25
N PHE A 19 -20.32 -3.49 4.83
CA PHE A 19 -19.13 -2.73 5.26
C PHE A 19 -18.73 -1.63 4.27
N PHE A 20 -19.72 -1.10 3.54
CA PHE A 20 -19.53 0.04 2.65
C PHE A 20 -19.43 1.33 3.44
N ASN A 21 -18.68 2.29 2.90
CA ASN A 21 -18.39 3.55 3.56
C ASN A 21 -19.66 4.43 3.64
N ASN A 22 -20.43 4.27 4.71
CA ASN A 22 -21.54 5.13 5.10
C ASN A 22 -21.30 5.65 6.54
N SER A 23 -22.00 6.71 6.93
CA SER A 23 -21.85 7.33 8.25
C SER A 23 -22.13 6.38 9.42
N ASN A 24 -22.86 5.29 9.19
CA ASN A 24 -23.27 4.34 10.22
C ASN A 24 -22.13 3.37 10.57
N LEU A 25 -21.38 2.88 9.58
CA LEU A 25 -20.28 1.93 9.80
C LEU A 25 -19.19 2.48 10.73
N LYS A 26 -18.80 3.75 10.54
CA LYS A 26 -17.85 4.42 11.44
C LYS A 26 -18.37 4.41 12.88
N THR A 27 -19.62 4.82 13.05
CA THR A 27 -20.26 4.89 14.37
C THR A 27 -20.33 3.49 15.01
N ASP A 28 -20.67 2.46 14.23
CA ASP A 28 -20.73 1.08 14.69
C ASP A 28 -19.37 0.54 15.15
N ILE A 29 -18.29 0.86 14.43
CA ILE A 29 -16.93 0.50 14.82
C ILE A 29 -16.53 1.26 16.08
N GLN A 30 -16.74 2.57 16.11
CA GLN A 30 -16.34 3.41 17.24
C GLN A 30 -17.07 3.04 18.53
N ASN A 31 -18.36 2.68 18.45
CA ASN A 31 -19.14 2.21 19.60
C ASN A 31 -18.65 0.88 20.17
N ARG A 32 -17.88 0.10 19.40
CA ARG A 32 -17.27 -1.17 19.83
C ARG A 32 -15.85 -1.02 20.36
N ILE A 33 -15.20 0.12 20.13
CA ILE A 33 -13.87 0.40 20.69
C ILE A 33 -14.03 0.65 22.19
N SER A 34 -13.43 -0.22 22.99
CA SER A 34 -13.41 -0.12 24.45
C SER A 34 -12.13 -0.74 25.00
N ASN A 35 -11.84 -0.54 26.28
CA ASN A 35 -10.68 -1.18 26.93
C ASN A 35 -10.72 -2.73 26.85
N GLU A 36 -11.86 -3.32 26.50
CA GLU A 36 -12.11 -4.75 26.38
C GLU A 36 -12.14 -5.27 24.93
N SER A 37 -11.84 -4.46 23.91
CA SER A 37 -11.98 -4.90 22.51
C SER A 37 -11.20 -6.17 22.19
N GLU A 38 -10.04 -6.37 22.80
CA GLU A 38 -9.25 -7.60 22.65
C GLU A 38 -10.00 -8.83 23.18
N ILE A 39 -10.55 -8.72 24.39
CA ILE A 39 -11.33 -9.79 25.03
C ILE A 39 -12.62 -10.07 24.24
N ASN A 40 -13.30 -9.01 23.82
CA ASN A 40 -14.55 -9.13 23.05
C ASN A 40 -14.30 -9.77 21.68
N PHE A 41 -13.22 -9.38 21.01
CA PHE A 41 -12.82 -10.00 19.75
C PHE A 41 -12.42 -11.47 19.94
N GLN A 42 -11.65 -11.80 20.98
CA GLN A 42 -11.27 -13.18 21.30
C GLN A 42 -12.48 -14.07 21.60
N LYS A 43 -13.41 -13.62 22.45
CA LYS A 43 -14.65 -14.35 22.76
C LYS A 43 -15.50 -14.59 21.50
N ALA A 44 -15.55 -13.61 20.60
CA ALA A 44 -16.25 -13.77 19.32
C ALA A 44 -15.54 -14.75 18.38
N LEU A 45 -14.21 -14.73 18.35
CA LEU A 45 -13.38 -15.69 17.59
C LEU A 45 -13.57 -17.13 18.08
N GLU A 46 -13.75 -17.36 19.37
CA GLU A 46 -13.94 -18.71 19.91
C GLU A 46 -15.35 -19.28 19.66
N ASN A 47 -16.29 -18.43 19.22
CA ASN A 47 -17.71 -18.74 19.11
C ASN A 47 -18.28 -18.40 17.72
N ILE A 48 -17.50 -18.57 16.64
CA ILE A 48 -17.92 -18.20 15.27
C ILE A 48 -19.09 -19.06 14.81
N GLN A 49 -20.13 -18.43 14.27
CA GLN A 49 -21.27 -19.14 13.68
C GLN A 49 -20.86 -19.94 12.42
N GLY A 50 -21.18 -21.24 12.40
CA GLY A 50 -20.94 -22.15 11.26
C GLY A 50 -22.24 -22.69 10.62
N ASP A 51 -22.14 -23.79 9.86
CA ASP A 51 -23.27 -24.39 9.13
C ASP A 51 -24.19 -25.28 9.99
N ASN A 52 -23.92 -25.40 11.30
CA ASN A 52 -24.78 -26.14 12.23
C ASN A 52 -25.92 -25.27 12.76
N LYS A 53 -27.12 -25.47 12.20
CA LYS A 53 -28.36 -24.75 12.57
C LYS A 53 -28.83 -25.00 14.01
N GLU A 54 -28.35 -26.05 14.67
CA GLU A 54 -28.72 -26.38 16.05
C GLU A 54 -27.97 -25.52 17.08
N THR A 55 -26.89 -24.86 16.66
CA THR A 55 -26.03 -24.06 17.54
C THR A 55 -26.08 -22.59 17.16
N LYS A 56 -26.05 -21.71 18.16
CA LYS A 56 -25.97 -20.25 17.95
C LYS A 56 -24.55 -19.78 18.24
N GLY A 57 -23.83 -19.38 17.20
CA GLY A 57 -22.56 -18.67 17.31
C GLY A 57 -22.72 -17.18 17.04
N VAL A 58 -21.63 -16.44 17.13
CA VAL A 58 -21.52 -15.03 16.73
C VAL A 58 -21.53 -14.94 15.20
N PRO A 59 -22.47 -14.17 14.61
CA PRO A 59 -22.48 -13.93 13.17
C PRO A 59 -21.16 -13.31 12.70
N PHE A 60 -20.66 -13.75 11.55
CA PHE A 60 -19.38 -13.26 11.02
C PHE A 60 -19.38 -11.74 10.76
N SER A 61 -20.54 -11.14 10.49
CA SER A 61 -20.66 -9.69 10.36
C SER A 61 -20.28 -8.97 11.65
N GLU A 62 -20.75 -9.45 12.79
CA GLU A 62 -20.40 -8.91 14.11
C GLU A 62 -18.91 -9.16 14.41
N LEU A 63 -18.41 -10.36 14.12
CA LEU A 63 -16.99 -10.69 14.27
C LEU A 63 -16.08 -9.75 13.48
N ALA A 64 -16.45 -9.43 12.25
CA ALA A 64 -15.68 -8.50 11.40
C ALA A 64 -15.73 -7.06 11.93
N LEU A 65 -16.85 -6.60 12.51
CA LEU A 65 -16.92 -5.29 13.17
C LEU A 65 -16.02 -5.23 14.41
N LEU A 66 -16.03 -6.28 15.23
CA LEU A 66 -15.12 -6.41 16.39
C LEU A 66 -13.66 -6.46 15.95
N ALA A 67 -13.34 -7.15 14.85
CA ALA A 67 -12.01 -7.17 14.27
C ALA A 67 -11.56 -5.77 13.82
N MET A 68 -12.47 -4.99 13.19
CA MET A 68 -12.18 -3.60 12.80
C MET A 68 -11.98 -2.69 14.03
N ALA A 69 -12.78 -2.86 15.08
CA ALA A 69 -12.61 -2.12 16.33
C ALA A 69 -11.25 -2.44 16.98
N TYR A 70 -10.91 -3.73 17.10
CA TYR A 70 -9.60 -4.18 17.57
C TYR A 70 -8.45 -3.63 16.72
N PHE A 71 -8.62 -3.60 15.39
CA PHE A 71 -7.63 -3.03 14.48
C PHE A 71 -7.35 -1.56 14.82
N PHE A 72 -8.37 -0.70 14.91
CA PHE A 72 -8.16 0.72 15.15
C PHE A 72 -7.64 1.03 16.56
N GLU A 73 -8.03 0.23 17.55
CA GLU A 73 -7.57 0.44 18.93
C GLU A 73 -6.16 -0.08 19.18
N ARG A 74 -5.86 -1.31 18.73
CA ARG A 74 -4.65 -2.06 19.15
C ARG A 74 -3.59 -2.18 18.06
N ILE A 75 -3.99 -2.28 16.79
CA ILE A 75 -3.06 -2.51 15.67
C ILE A 75 -2.64 -1.19 15.01
N PHE A 76 -3.60 -0.31 14.72
CA PHE A 76 -3.34 0.93 14.00
C PHE A 76 -2.59 1.95 14.87
N PRO A 77 -1.67 2.76 14.34
CA PRO A 77 -0.89 3.71 15.14
C PRO A 77 -1.74 4.87 15.68
N GLU A 78 -1.66 5.12 16.99
CA GLU A 78 -2.40 6.19 17.67
C GLU A 78 -2.05 7.60 17.19
N ASN A 79 -0.83 7.80 16.68
CA ASN A 79 -0.32 9.09 16.24
C ASN A 79 -0.68 9.43 14.78
N VAL A 80 -1.45 8.58 14.09
CA VAL A 80 -1.87 8.80 12.71
C VAL A 80 -3.32 9.29 12.70
N PRO A 81 -3.61 10.51 12.20
CA PRO A 81 -4.98 11.01 12.15
C PRO A 81 -5.82 10.21 11.15
N LEU A 82 -6.90 9.61 11.65
CA LEU A 82 -7.89 8.89 10.84
C LEU A 82 -8.89 9.85 10.19
N LYS A 83 -9.23 9.59 8.95
CA LYS A 83 -10.34 10.22 8.22
C LYS A 83 -11.56 9.31 8.25
N ASP A 84 -12.73 9.88 8.00
CA ASP A 84 -13.96 9.08 7.90
C ASP A 84 -13.86 8.00 6.81
N SER A 85 -13.15 8.28 5.72
CA SER A 85 -12.87 7.30 4.65
C SER A 85 -12.03 6.10 5.08
N ASP A 86 -11.35 6.17 6.22
CA ASP A 86 -10.53 5.07 6.73
C ASP A 86 -11.37 4.01 7.43
N TYR A 87 -12.58 4.34 7.90
CA TYR A 87 -13.50 3.43 8.60
C TYR A 87 -14.29 2.56 7.60
N CYS A 88 -13.59 1.80 6.76
CA CYS A 88 -14.19 0.81 5.88
C CYS A 88 -13.29 -0.40 5.68
N ILE A 89 -13.87 -1.53 5.28
CA ILE A 89 -13.14 -2.79 5.14
C ILE A 89 -12.00 -2.72 4.11
N ASN A 90 -12.18 -1.94 3.03
CA ASN A 90 -11.15 -1.73 2.01
C ASN A 90 -9.91 -1.03 2.57
N SER A 91 -10.11 0.00 3.39
CA SER A 91 -9.02 0.76 4.00
C SER A 91 -8.25 -0.11 5.00
N VAL A 92 -8.97 -0.81 5.91
CA VAL A 92 -8.34 -1.71 6.90
C VAL A 92 -7.57 -2.83 6.20
N LYS A 93 -8.16 -3.49 5.19
CA LYS A 93 -7.46 -4.49 4.37
C LYS A 93 -6.22 -3.90 3.70
N GLY A 94 -6.34 -2.73 3.07
CA GLY A 94 -5.20 -2.08 2.43
C GLY A 94 -4.05 -1.82 3.41
N TYR A 95 -4.36 -1.39 4.64
CA TYR A 95 -3.34 -1.19 5.66
C TYR A 95 -2.63 -2.50 6.03
N PHE A 96 -3.38 -3.60 6.17
CA PHE A 96 -2.81 -4.93 6.36
C PHE A 96 -1.97 -5.41 5.17
N ASP A 97 -2.42 -5.17 3.93
CA ASP A 97 -1.66 -5.54 2.74
C ASP A 97 -0.36 -4.72 2.61
N ALA A 98 -0.40 -3.45 3.01
CA ALA A 98 0.77 -2.58 3.00
C ALA A 98 1.80 -2.92 4.09
N CYS A 99 1.35 -3.38 5.27
CA CYS A 99 2.20 -3.74 6.40
C CYS A 99 1.75 -5.10 6.98
N ASN A 100 2.01 -6.16 6.23
CA ASN A 100 1.64 -7.51 6.62
C ASN A 100 2.70 -8.11 7.56
N ASN A 101 2.40 -8.15 8.87
CA ASN A 101 3.24 -8.82 9.87
C ASN A 101 2.93 -10.32 9.99
N THR A 102 2.01 -10.86 9.19
CA THR A 102 1.72 -12.30 9.14
C THR A 102 2.56 -12.99 8.07
N PRO A 103 2.76 -14.31 8.18
CA PRO A 103 3.40 -15.06 7.10
C PRO A 103 2.47 -15.34 5.91
N TYR A 104 1.21 -14.88 5.96
CA TYR A 104 0.22 -15.19 4.93
C TYR A 104 0.40 -14.37 3.68
N THR A 105 -0.09 -14.95 2.59
CA THR A 105 -0.15 -14.27 1.30
C THR A 105 -1.60 -14.07 0.88
N PRO A 106 -2.07 -12.81 0.72
CA PRO A 106 -3.39 -12.55 0.16
C PRO A 106 -3.40 -12.88 -1.34
N ILE A 107 -4.54 -13.31 -1.88
CA ILE A 107 -4.71 -13.51 -3.32
C ILE A 107 -4.81 -12.17 -4.05
N TYR A 108 -5.46 -11.19 -3.42
CA TYR A 108 -5.69 -9.86 -3.97
C TYR A 108 -5.15 -8.81 -2.99
N GLU A 109 -4.31 -7.89 -3.45
CA GLU A 109 -3.76 -6.81 -2.63
C GLU A 109 -4.43 -5.47 -2.96
N ILE A 110 -4.63 -4.65 -1.93
CA ILE A 110 -5.05 -3.24 -2.05
C ILE A 110 -3.86 -2.37 -1.67
N ASP A 111 -3.33 -1.65 -2.65
CA ASP A 111 -2.24 -0.73 -2.39
C ASP A 111 -2.76 0.59 -1.80
N THR A 112 -2.31 0.87 -0.58
CA THR A 112 -2.62 2.09 0.15
C THR A 112 -1.35 2.68 0.78
N THR A 113 -1.53 3.79 1.50
CA THR A 113 -0.46 4.43 2.26
C THR A 113 0.12 3.46 3.30
N TYR A 114 1.44 3.30 3.29
CA TYR A 114 2.12 2.50 4.31
C TYR A 114 2.07 3.20 5.67
N HIS A 115 1.50 2.50 6.65
CA HIS A 115 1.62 2.78 8.07
C HIS A 115 2.23 1.56 8.76
N LYS A 116 3.22 1.79 9.63
CA LYS A 116 3.81 0.70 10.41
C LYS A 116 2.79 0.25 11.46
N LEU A 117 2.19 -0.91 11.27
CA LEU A 117 1.21 -1.47 12.19
C LEU A 117 1.90 -2.08 13.43
N ARG A 118 1.21 -2.03 14.57
CA ARG A 118 1.64 -2.70 15.81
C ARG A 118 1.39 -4.20 15.68
N ASP A 119 2.38 -5.00 16.01
CA ASP A 119 2.25 -6.46 16.05
C ASP A 119 1.71 -6.88 17.43
N THR A 120 0.44 -7.26 17.48
CA THR A 120 -0.30 -7.57 18.70
C THR A 120 -0.72 -9.04 18.75
N ALA A 121 -1.13 -9.54 19.92
CA ALA A 121 -1.46 -10.95 20.12
C ALA A 121 -2.48 -11.51 19.10
N LEU A 122 -3.52 -10.73 18.77
CA LEU A 122 -4.56 -11.14 17.81
C LEU A 122 -4.36 -10.56 16.41
N PHE A 123 -3.15 -10.08 16.06
CA PHE A 123 -2.87 -9.52 14.73
C PHE A 123 -3.19 -10.52 13.62
N ARG A 124 -2.73 -11.76 13.78
CA ARG A 124 -2.96 -12.89 12.85
C ARG A 124 -4.45 -13.17 12.64
N ALA A 125 -5.21 -13.24 13.73
CA ALA A 125 -6.65 -13.47 13.68
C ALA A 125 -7.37 -12.31 13.00
N CYS A 126 -7.06 -11.07 13.41
CA CYS A 126 -7.62 -9.86 12.81
C CYS A 126 -7.35 -9.81 11.30
N TYR A 127 -6.12 -10.11 10.88
CA TYR A 127 -5.75 -10.19 9.46
C TYR A 127 -6.63 -11.17 8.69
N LEU A 128 -6.74 -12.43 9.12
CA LEU A 128 -7.53 -13.46 8.42
C LEU A 128 -9.02 -13.11 8.34
N ILE A 129 -9.59 -12.56 9.42
CA ILE A 129 -10.99 -12.12 9.45
C ILE A 129 -11.21 -10.96 8.47
N ILE A 130 -10.33 -9.95 8.47
CA ILE A 130 -10.47 -8.80 7.57
C ILE A 130 -10.30 -9.20 6.10
N GLN A 131 -9.34 -10.07 5.76
CA GLN A 131 -9.18 -10.58 4.41
C GLN A 131 -10.44 -11.35 3.94
N SER A 132 -11.02 -12.16 4.82
CA SER A 132 -12.25 -12.92 4.54
C SER A 132 -13.47 -12.00 4.39
N ALA A 133 -13.64 -11.04 5.28
CA ALA A 133 -14.72 -10.05 5.25
C ALA A 133 -14.67 -9.15 4.01
N TRP A 134 -13.47 -8.77 3.58
CA TRP A 134 -13.31 -8.07 2.31
C TRP A 134 -13.71 -8.95 1.13
N PHE A 135 -13.24 -10.21 1.10
CA PHE A 135 -13.50 -11.12 0.00
C PHE A 135 -15.00 -11.40 -0.19
N PHE A 136 -15.73 -11.67 0.90
CA PHE A 136 -17.19 -11.85 0.86
C PHE A 136 -17.94 -10.59 0.38
N ASN A 137 -17.34 -9.41 0.52
CA ASN A 137 -17.86 -8.15 0.01
C ASN A 137 -17.44 -7.78 -1.41
N SER A 138 -16.41 -8.46 -1.93
CA SER A 138 -15.84 -8.19 -3.25
C SER A 138 -16.66 -8.83 -4.37
N GLU A 139 -16.33 -8.47 -5.61
CA GLU A 139 -16.89 -9.13 -6.80
C GLU A 139 -16.40 -10.56 -6.99
N HIS A 140 -15.35 -10.97 -6.27
CA HIS A 140 -14.76 -12.30 -6.37
C HIS A 140 -15.56 -13.37 -5.60
N PHE A 141 -16.54 -12.98 -4.79
CA PHE A 141 -17.38 -13.90 -4.04
C PHE A 141 -18.83 -13.89 -4.53
N GLY A 142 -19.48 -15.06 -4.53
CA GLY A 142 -20.87 -15.23 -4.98
C GLY A 142 -21.09 -15.17 -6.49
N ARG A 143 -20.06 -14.85 -7.28
CA ARG A 143 -20.08 -14.84 -8.75
C ARG A 143 -19.00 -15.76 -9.30
N HIS A 144 -19.42 -16.81 -9.99
CA HIS A 144 -18.52 -17.75 -10.64
C HIS A 144 -19.27 -18.49 -11.76
N GLN A 145 -18.65 -18.73 -12.91
CA GLN A 145 -19.34 -19.39 -14.03
C GLN A 145 -19.92 -20.76 -13.64
N TYR A 146 -19.22 -21.52 -12.79
CA TYR A 146 -19.77 -22.78 -12.23
C TYR A 146 -21.13 -22.58 -11.55
N LEU A 147 -21.29 -21.52 -10.75
CA LEU A 147 -22.54 -21.22 -10.07
C LEU A 147 -23.63 -20.88 -11.09
N GLU A 148 -23.31 -20.02 -12.07
CA GLU A 148 -24.25 -19.61 -13.13
C GLU A 148 -24.73 -20.80 -13.96
N TYR A 149 -23.80 -21.64 -14.43
CA TYR A 149 -24.10 -22.80 -15.27
C TYR A 149 -24.87 -23.88 -14.51
N ALA A 150 -24.45 -24.22 -13.29
CA ALA A 150 -25.15 -25.23 -12.48
C ALA A 150 -26.56 -24.74 -12.09
N SER A 151 -26.70 -23.47 -11.72
CA SER A 151 -27.98 -22.92 -11.29
C SER A 151 -28.95 -22.72 -12.43
N HIS A 152 -28.46 -22.27 -13.60
CA HIS A 152 -29.25 -22.22 -14.82
C HIS A 152 -29.78 -23.61 -15.17
N TYR A 153 -28.89 -24.61 -15.24
CA TYR A 153 -29.27 -25.99 -15.57
C TYR A 153 -30.31 -26.56 -14.61
N ILE A 154 -30.17 -26.33 -13.30
CA ILE A 154 -31.16 -26.82 -12.33
C ILE A 154 -32.52 -26.16 -12.51
N ARG A 155 -32.53 -24.85 -12.82
CA ARG A 155 -33.76 -24.07 -12.99
C ARG A 155 -34.49 -24.38 -14.29
N THR A 156 -33.78 -24.46 -15.42
CA THR A 156 -34.37 -24.56 -16.75
C THR A 156 -34.34 -25.98 -17.32
N GLY A 157 -33.37 -26.80 -16.89
CA GLY A 157 -33.07 -28.08 -17.53
C GLY A 157 -32.17 -27.96 -18.76
N GLU A 158 -31.87 -26.73 -19.18
CA GLU A 158 -31.09 -26.45 -20.38
C GLU A 158 -29.64 -26.13 -20.02
N GLN A 159 -28.69 -26.58 -20.85
CA GLN A 159 -27.27 -26.27 -20.66
C GLN A 159 -26.95 -24.91 -21.27
N LEU A 160 -26.20 -24.09 -20.54
CA LEU A 160 -25.61 -22.88 -21.12
C LEU A 160 -24.49 -23.27 -22.12
N PRO A 161 -24.11 -22.36 -23.05
CA PRO A 161 -23.10 -22.67 -24.07
C PRO A 161 -21.74 -23.10 -23.47
N VAL A 162 -21.48 -24.42 -23.44
CA VAL A 162 -20.29 -25.01 -22.77
C VAL A 162 -18.98 -24.58 -23.41
N ASN A 163 -19.01 -24.15 -24.68
CA ASN A 163 -17.85 -23.56 -25.35
C ASN A 163 -17.40 -22.23 -24.71
N LYS A 164 -18.27 -21.52 -24.00
CA LYS A 164 -17.96 -20.28 -23.26
C LYS A 164 -17.55 -20.53 -21.80
N TYR A 165 -17.57 -21.78 -21.34
CA TYR A 165 -17.16 -22.15 -19.99
C TYR A 165 -15.63 -22.25 -19.91
N GLN A 166 -15.04 -21.45 -19.01
CA GLN A 166 -13.58 -21.27 -18.92
C GLN A 166 -12.89 -22.24 -17.94
N TYR A 167 -13.66 -23.07 -17.23
CA TYR A 167 -13.16 -23.98 -16.22
C TYR A 167 -13.31 -25.44 -16.63
N ASP A 168 -13.06 -26.39 -15.72
CA ASP A 168 -13.13 -27.84 -15.97
C ASP A 168 -14.53 -28.27 -16.44
N LYS A 169 -14.66 -28.50 -17.75
CA LYS A 169 -15.89 -28.96 -18.40
C LYS A 169 -16.31 -30.35 -17.93
N GLY A 170 -15.35 -31.23 -17.63
CA GLY A 170 -15.62 -32.58 -17.14
C GLY A 170 -16.30 -32.54 -15.76
N ASP A 171 -15.85 -31.64 -14.89
CA ASP A 171 -16.50 -31.44 -13.59
C ASP A 171 -17.92 -30.87 -13.73
N LEU A 172 -18.12 -29.93 -14.65
CA LEU A 172 -19.44 -29.39 -14.97
C LEU A 172 -20.39 -30.47 -15.51
N PHE A 173 -19.95 -31.33 -16.43
CA PHE A 173 -20.78 -32.42 -16.96
C PHE A 173 -21.12 -33.46 -15.90
N ARG A 174 -20.17 -33.85 -15.04
CA ARG A 174 -20.45 -34.71 -13.87
C ARG A 174 -21.49 -34.07 -12.96
N LYS A 175 -21.47 -32.75 -12.82
CA LYS A 175 -22.47 -32.03 -12.04
C LYS A 175 -23.85 -32.11 -12.68
N TYR A 176 -23.96 -31.94 -14.00
CA TYR A 176 -25.23 -32.10 -14.73
C TYR A 176 -25.78 -33.53 -14.58
N ALA A 177 -24.96 -34.56 -14.77
CA ALA A 177 -25.38 -35.95 -14.58
C ALA A 177 -25.96 -36.19 -13.17
N ARG A 178 -25.28 -35.68 -12.11
CA ARG A 178 -25.77 -35.76 -10.73
C ARG A 178 -27.07 -34.98 -10.49
N ILE A 179 -27.34 -33.95 -11.27
CA ILE A 179 -28.60 -33.19 -11.20
C ILE A 179 -29.71 -34.03 -11.83
N ASP A 180 -29.47 -34.64 -12.99
CA ASP A 180 -30.44 -35.49 -13.67
C ASP A 180 -30.78 -36.75 -12.86
N GLU A 181 -29.76 -37.40 -12.27
CA GLU A 181 -29.96 -38.52 -11.33
C GLU A 181 -30.94 -38.13 -10.21
N LYS A 182 -30.84 -36.90 -9.67
CA LYS A 182 -31.73 -36.42 -8.61
C LYS A 182 -33.10 -36.00 -9.11
N ARG A 183 -33.20 -35.46 -10.33
CA ARG A 183 -34.50 -35.17 -10.96
C ARG A 183 -35.34 -36.44 -11.12
N ASN A 184 -34.68 -37.56 -11.39
CA ASN A 184 -35.32 -38.87 -11.53
C ASN A 184 -35.72 -39.50 -10.18
N THR A 185 -35.44 -38.84 -9.05
CA THR A 185 -35.91 -39.28 -7.72
C THR A 185 -37.10 -38.43 -7.25
N LYS A 186 -38.00 -39.01 -6.43
CA LYS A 186 -39.18 -38.31 -5.85
C LYS A 186 -38.85 -37.05 -5.03
N HIS A 187 -37.56 -36.76 -4.78
CA HIS A 187 -37.07 -35.62 -4.01
C HIS A 187 -36.44 -34.57 -4.92
N HIS A 188 -37.19 -34.05 -5.89
CA HIS A 188 -36.72 -32.97 -6.72
C HIS A 188 -36.51 -31.71 -5.85
N PRO A 189 -35.28 -31.18 -5.70
CA PRO A 189 -35.09 -29.93 -4.96
C PRO A 189 -35.65 -28.81 -5.82
N LYS A 190 -36.88 -28.36 -5.51
CA LYS A 190 -37.44 -27.13 -6.07
C LYS A 190 -36.69 -25.95 -5.43
N GLY A 191 -35.85 -25.27 -6.21
CA GLY A 191 -35.59 -23.83 -5.98
C GLY A 191 -34.22 -23.36 -5.46
N GLU A 192 -33.36 -24.15 -4.80
CA GLU A 192 -32.15 -23.55 -4.17
C GLU A 192 -30.80 -24.26 -4.38
N PRO A 193 -30.16 -24.11 -5.55
CA PRO A 193 -28.79 -24.62 -5.74
C PRO A 193 -27.72 -23.56 -5.55
N ALA A 194 -27.93 -22.37 -6.12
CA ALA A 194 -26.90 -21.33 -6.19
C ALA A 194 -26.52 -20.83 -4.79
N PHE A 195 -27.53 -20.45 -4.01
CA PHE A 195 -27.37 -19.99 -2.63
C PHE A 195 -26.71 -21.04 -1.75
N LYS A 196 -27.06 -22.32 -1.94
CA LYS A 196 -26.45 -23.43 -1.21
C LYS A 196 -24.97 -23.61 -1.54
N PHE A 197 -24.57 -23.49 -2.81
CA PHE A 197 -23.14 -23.58 -3.16
C PHE A 197 -22.34 -22.39 -2.63
N VAL A 198 -22.92 -21.18 -2.68
CA VAL A 198 -22.31 -19.97 -2.10
C VAL A 198 -22.19 -20.09 -0.58
N GLU A 199 -23.20 -20.63 0.10
CA GLU A 199 -23.18 -20.92 1.54
C GLU A 199 -22.10 -21.96 1.90
N GLN A 200 -22.01 -23.07 1.15
CA GLN A 200 -20.96 -24.06 1.34
C GLN A 200 -19.56 -23.48 1.14
N TRP A 201 -19.42 -22.57 0.16
CA TRP A 201 -18.17 -21.86 -0.10
C TRP A 201 -17.82 -20.86 1.01
N TYR A 202 -18.80 -20.15 1.54
CA TYR A 202 -18.66 -19.27 2.70
C TYR A 202 -18.17 -20.03 3.94
N TYR A 203 -18.86 -21.10 4.34
CA TYR A 203 -18.47 -21.88 5.52
C TYR A 203 -17.17 -22.66 5.33
N TYR A 204 -16.82 -23.02 4.09
CA TYR A 204 -15.50 -23.56 3.77
C TYR A 204 -14.37 -22.59 4.17
N ILE A 205 -14.48 -21.31 3.77
CA ILE A 205 -13.48 -20.28 4.11
C ILE A 205 -13.43 -20.07 5.62
N LEU A 206 -14.59 -19.97 6.29
CA LEU A 206 -14.63 -19.79 7.74
C LEU A 206 -14.02 -20.98 8.50
N TYR A 207 -14.34 -22.21 8.09
CA TYR A 207 -13.79 -23.41 8.71
C TYR A 207 -12.27 -23.49 8.53
N LEU A 208 -11.74 -23.12 7.35
CA LEU A 208 -10.29 -23.00 7.14
C LEU A 208 -9.65 -21.98 8.09
N VAL A 209 -10.28 -20.81 8.28
CA VAL A 209 -9.79 -19.79 9.22
C VAL A 209 -9.81 -20.31 10.66
N CYS A 210 -10.88 -21.01 11.07
CA CYS A 210 -10.95 -21.60 12.40
C CYS A 210 -9.83 -22.61 12.65
N LYS A 211 -9.59 -23.50 11.69
CA LYS A 211 -8.54 -24.52 11.78
C LYS A 211 -7.15 -23.91 11.76
N GLU A 212 -6.95 -22.86 10.95
CA GLU A 212 -5.71 -22.09 10.91
C GLU A 212 -5.39 -21.43 12.26
N LEU A 213 -6.40 -20.86 12.90
CA LEU A 213 -6.26 -20.17 14.19
C LEU A 213 -6.35 -21.12 15.40
N GLU A 214 -6.50 -22.42 15.17
CA GLU A 214 -6.65 -23.44 16.22
C GLU A 214 -7.82 -23.15 17.21
N ILE A 215 -8.90 -22.53 16.70
CA ILE A 215 -10.10 -22.19 17.48
C ILE A 215 -11.20 -23.25 17.33
N PRO A 216 -12.17 -23.32 18.26
CA PRO A 216 -13.24 -24.32 18.22
C PRO A 216 -14.07 -24.30 16.92
N THR A 217 -14.39 -25.49 16.40
CA THR A 217 -15.25 -25.65 15.22
C THR A 217 -16.63 -26.23 15.54
N ASN A 218 -17.11 -26.07 16.78
CA ASN A 218 -18.32 -26.71 17.30
C ASN A 218 -19.61 -26.29 16.56
N HIS A 219 -19.60 -25.11 15.95
CA HIS A 219 -20.73 -24.59 15.16
C HIS A 219 -20.73 -25.07 13.71
N PHE A 220 -19.78 -25.91 13.31
CA PHE A 220 -19.71 -26.47 11.97
C PHE A 220 -20.12 -27.94 12.00
N LYS A 221 -20.92 -28.34 11.02
CA LYS A 221 -21.40 -29.71 10.89
C LYS A 221 -20.31 -30.59 10.32
N THR A 222 -19.68 -31.38 11.20
CA THR A 222 -18.71 -32.43 10.88
C THR A 222 -19.30 -33.80 11.22
N THR A 223 -19.24 -34.75 10.29
CA THR A 223 -19.68 -36.13 10.54
C THR A 223 -18.60 -37.10 10.06
N LEU A 224 -18.23 -38.08 10.88
CA LEU A 224 -17.33 -39.16 10.49
C LEU A 224 -18.16 -40.36 10.03
N LYS A 225 -17.89 -40.88 8.83
CA LYS A 225 -18.52 -42.11 8.31
C LYS A 225 -17.51 -42.88 7.48
N ASP A 226 -17.39 -44.18 7.72
CA ASP A 226 -16.49 -45.08 6.98
C ASP A 226 -15.06 -44.50 6.87
N PHE A 227 -14.50 -44.05 8.01
CA PHE A 227 -13.17 -43.40 8.10
C PHE A 227 -13.01 -42.06 7.36
N ARG A 228 -14.09 -41.52 6.77
CA ARG A 228 -14.10 -40.23 6.06
C ARG A 228 -14.78 -39.16 6.89
N GLU A 229 -14.09 -38.04 7.06
CA GLU A 229 -14.64 -36.85 7.70
C GLU A 229 -15.40 -36.01 6.67
N TYR A 230 -16.67 -35.71 6.93
CA TYR A 230 -17.50 -34.83 6.11
C TYR A 230 -17.69 -33.48 6.80
N ASN A 231 -16.74 -32.58 6.57
CA ASN A 231 -16.71 -31.20 7.08
C ASN A 231 -17.07 -30.17 5.96
N PRO A 232 -17.13 -28.86 6.26
CA PRO A 232 -17.42 -27.82 5.26
C PRO A 232 -16.54 -27.88 3.98
N LEU A 233 -15.27 -28.31 4.07
CA LEU A 233 -14.39 -28.43 2.90
C LEU A 233 -14.86 -29.52 1.94
N THR A 234 -15.21 -30.70 2.46
CA THR A 234 -15.70 -31.80 1.63
C THR A 234 -17.03 -31.49 0.96
N LYS A 235 -17.87 -30.66 1.61
CA LYS A 235 -19.15 -30.17 1.07
C LYS A 235 -18.99 -29.11 -0.02
N CYS A 236 -17.93 -28.30 0.04
CA CYS A 236 -17.68 -27.25 -0.95
C CYS A 236 -17.28 -27.86 -2.31
N PRO A 237 -17.90 -27.41 -3.44
CA PRO A 237 -17.49 -27.82 -4.77
C PRO A 237 -16.00 -27.58 -5.03
N LYS A 238 -15.30 -28.58 -5.58
CA LYS A 238 -13.83 -28.54 -5.79
C LYS A 238 -13.38 -27.27 -6.52
N ILE A 239 -14.11 -26.88 -7.56
CA ILE A 239 -13.82 -25.69 -8.38
C ILE A 239 -13.85 -24.38 -7.60
N LEU A 240 -14.64 -24.28 -6.52
CA LEU A 240 -14.75 -23.08 -5.68
C LEU A 240 -13.69 -23.05 -4.58
N ARG A 241 -13.03 -24.19 -4.26
CA ARG A 241 -12.02 -24.26 -3.19
C ARG A 241 -10.78 -23.42 -3.49
N ALA A 242 -10.47 -23.22 -4.77
CA ALA A 242 -9.39 -22.36 -5.22
C ALA A 242 -9.70 -20.86 -5.04
N GLU A 243 -10.98 -20.51 -4.91
CA GLU A 243 -11.42 -19.12 -4.82
C GLU A 243 -11.46 -18.69 -3.35
N THR A 244 -10.31 -18.29 -2.81
CA THR A 244 -10.12 -17.89 -1.40
C THR A 244 -9.45 -16.51 -1.27
N PRO A 245 -9.60 -15.82 -0.12
CA PRO A 245 -8.92 -14.55 0.14
C PRO A 245 -7.39 -14.69 0.30
N PHE A 246 -6.91 -15.86 0.70
CA PHE A 246 -5.51 -16.17 0.95
C PHE A 246 -5.05 -17.36 0.10
N LYS A 247 -3.73 -17.49 -0.08
CA LYS A 247 -3.11 -18.63 -0.75
C LYS A 247 -3.34 -19.90 0.06
N VAL A 248 -3.86 -20.94 -0.59
CA VAL A 248 -4.14 -22.27 -0.01
C VAL A 248 -3.32 -23.33 -0.72
N ILE A 249 -2.79 -24.28 0.05
CA ILE A 249 -2.04 -25.44 -0.44
C ILE A 249 -2.89 -26.69 -0.26
N GLU A 250 -2.97 -27.51 -1.29
CA GLU A 250 -3.54 -28.87 -1.25
C GLU A 250 -2.40 -29.89 -1.41
N CYS A 251 -2.30 -30.83 -0.47
CA CYS A 251 -1.43 -31.99 -0.56
C CYS A 251 -2.30 -33.25 -0.75
N ASP A 252 -2.26 -33.85 -1.94
CA ASP A 252 -3.09 -34.99 -2.35
C ASP A 252 -2.27 -36.27 -2.46
N ILE A 253 -2.81 -37.42 -2.04
CA ILE A 253 -2.09 -38.69 -2.16
C ILE A 253 -1.98 -39.09 -3.64
N LYS A 254 -0.76 -39.24 -4.14
CA LYS A 254 -0.51 -39.72 -5.51
C LYS A 254 -0.94 -41.19 -5.62
N SER A 255 -1.82 -41.45 -6.58
CA SER A 255 -2.28 -42.81 -6.90
C SER A 255 -2.70 -43.61 -5.65
N ALA A 256 -3.48 -42.99 -4.75
CA ALA A 256 -3.83 -43.53 -3.43
C ALA A 256 -4.08 -45.05 -3.42
N PHE A 257 -5.07 -45.56 -4.17
CA PHE A 257 -5.41 -46.99 -4.16
C PHE A 257 -4.26 -47.89 -4.66
N PRO A 258 -3.67 -47.67 -5.85
CA PRO A 258 -2.46 -48.41 -6.25
C PRO A 258 -1.34 -48.39 -5.21
N SER A 259 -1.05 -47.23 -4.58
CA SER A 259 -0.02 -47.11 -3.55
C SER A 259 -0.33 -47.98 -2.32
N PHE A 260 -1.59 -48.06 -1.89
CA PHE A 260 -2.01 -48.91 -0.79
C PHE A 260 -1.96 -50.40 -1.15
N LEU A 261 -2.35 -50.78 -2.36
CA LEU A 261 -2.29 -52.17 -2.81
C LEU A 261 -0.84 -52.65 -2.96
N ASP A 262 0.05 -51.79 -3.45
CA ASP A 262 1.50 -52.04 -3.45
C ASP A 262 2.02 -52.26 -2.03
N LEU A 263 1.63 -51.41 -1.08
CA LEU A 263 2.01 -51.56 0.32
C LEU A 263 1.54 -52.89 0.93
N GLN A 264 0.31 -53.31 0.61
CA GLN A 264 -0.27 -54.55 1.16
C GLN A 264 0.29 -55.82 0.51
N THR A 265 0.62 -55.78 -0.78
CA THR A 265 1.04 -56.96 -1.55
C THR A 265 2.55 -57.04 -1.79
N GLY A 266 3.30 -55.98 -1.50
CA GLY A 266 4.72 -55.86 -1.80
C GLY A 266 5.03 -55.56 -3.27
N SER A 267 4.01 -55.30 -4.11
CA SER A 267 4.25 -54.85 -5.49
C SER A 267 4.80 -53.42 -5.53
N ARG A 268 5.35 -53.03 -6.68
CA ARG A 268 5.98 -51.71 -6.90
C ARG A 268 5.58 -51.09 -8.24
N ILE A 269 4.30 -51.21 -8.58
CA ILE A 269 3.77 -50.78 -9.89
C ILE A 269 2.76 -49.63 -9.79
N LYS A 270 2.60 -49.00 -8.61
CA LYS A 270 1.60 -47.94 -8.34
C LYS A 270 1.55 -46.83 -9.39
N ASP A 271 2.70 -46.48 -9.98
CA ASP A 271 2.84 -45.41 -10.97
C ASP A 271 2.48 -45.88 -12.39
N GLU A 272 2.53 -47.19 -12.62
CA GLU A 272 2.26 -47.86 -13.90
C GLU A 272 0.79 -48.26 -14.04
N VAL A 273 0.09 -48.58 -12.95
CA VAL A 273 -1.29 -49.10 -12.97
C VAL A 273 -2.22 -48.29 -13.87
N TYR A 274 -2.24 -46.96 -13.73
CA TYR A 274 -3.11 -46.13 -14.55
C TYR A 274 -2.58 -45.97 -15.97
N THR A 275 -1.27 -45.93 -16.17
CA THR A 275 -0.65 -45.85 -17.50
C THR A 275 -0.98 -47.09 -18.32
N ASN A 276 -0.86 -48.27 -17.72
CA ASN A 276 -1.23 -49.55 -18.33
C ASN A 276 -2.71 -49.58 -18.76
N LEU A 277 -3.60 -49.05 -17.91
CA LEU A 277 -5.02 -48.94 -18.25
C LEU A 277 -5.29 -47.92 -19.37
N MET A 278 -4.59 -46.79 -19.36
CA MET A 278 -4.70 -45.77 -20.42
C MET A 278 -4.33 -46.36 -21.78
N GLU A 279 -3.21 -47.08 -21.87
CA GLU A 279 -2.73 -47.72 -23.09
C GLU A 279 -3.68 -48.82 -23.57
N ARG A 280 -4.08 -49.73 -22.67
CA ARG A 280 -4.91 -50.89 -23.04
C ARG A 280 -6.35 -50.53 -23.39
N LYS A 281 -6.91 -49.48 -22.78
CA LYS A 281 -8.32 -49.07 -23.00
C LYS A 281 -8.45 -47.82 -23.86
N ASN A 282 -7.34 -47.20 -24.26
CA ASN A 282 -7.30 -45.93 -24.99
C ASN A 282 -8.13 -44.83 -24.30
N ILE A 283 -7.91 -44.66 -23.00
CA ILE A 283 -8.61 -43.68 -22.16
C ILE A 283 -7.63 -42.73 -21.48
N ASN A 284 -8.11 -41.58 -21.02
CA ASN A 284 -7.28 -40.66 -20.25
C ASN A 284 -7.08 -41.16 -18.80
N ARG A 285 -6.12 -40.56 -18.09
CA ARG A 285 -5.77 -40.95 -16.71
C ARG A 285 -6.95 -40.85 -15.73
N SER A 286 -7.80 -39.84 -15.87
CA SER A 286 -8.96 -39.63 -14.98
C SER A 286 -9.96 -40.77 -15.14
N ASP A 287 -10.25 -41.15 -16.38
CA ASP A 287 -11.14 -42.26 -16.71
C ASP A 287 -10.53 -43.60 -16.29
N ALA A 288 -9.21 -43.77 -16.42
CA ALA A 288 -8.51 -44.95 -15.90
C ALA A 288 -8.65 -45.08 -14.37
N LYS A 289 -8.51 -43.98 -13.61
CA LYS A 289 -8.73 -43.95 -12.15
C LYS A 289 -10.16 -44.33 -11.79
N VAL A 290 -11.15 -43.80 -12.52
CA VAL A 290 -12.57 -44.13 -12.32
C VAL A 290 -12.85 -45.61 -12.65
N LEU A 291 -12.30 -46.12 -13.75
CA LEU A 291 -12.45 -47.51 -14.15
C LEU A 291 -11.85 -48.45 -13.12
N PHE A 292 -10.61 -48.21 -12.69
CA PHE A 292 -9.93 -48.98 -11.66
C PHE A 292 -10.75 -49.05 -10.36
N ASN A 293 -11.14 -47.88 -9.83
CA ASN A 293 -11.89 -47.80 -8.58
C ASN A 293 -13.28 -48.44 -8.69
N SER A 294 -13.99 -48.27 -9.81
CA SER A 294 -15.31 -48.87 -10.01
C SER A 294 -15.24 -50.38 -10.13
N HIS A 295 -14.22 -50.92 -10.81
CA HIS A 295 -14.03 -52.35 -10.98
C HIS A 295 -13.73 -53.03 -9.64
N LEU A 296 -12.82 -52.48 -8.83
CA LEU A 296 -12.47 -53.08 -7.53
C LEU A 296 -13.59 -52.95 -6.49
N ASN A 297 -14.42 -51.91 -6.57
CA ASN A 297 -15.61 -51.77 -5.73
C ASN A 297 -16.80 -52.63 -6.17
N SER A 298 -16.70 -53.32 -7.32
CA SER A 298 -17.78 -54.15 -7.87
C SER A 298 -17.72 -55.62 -7.45
N GLY A 299 -16.94 -55.96 -6.40
CA GLY A 299 -16.79 -57.34 -5.91
C GLY A 299 -18.07 -58.06 -5.48
N LYS A 300 -19.15 -57.32 -5.24
CA LYS A 300 -20.49 -57.89 -5.04
C LYS A 300 -21.12 -58.46 -6.33
N TYR A 301 -20.71 -57.95 -7.49
CA TYR A 301 -21.31 -58.22 -8.80
C TYR A 301 -20.35 -58.92 -9.77
N LYS A 302 -19.06 -59.00 -9.43
CA LYS A 302 -18.02 -59.62 -10.25
C LYS A 302 -17.37 -60.80 -9.54
N THR A 303 -17.04 -61.83 -10.30
CA THR A 303 -16.34 -63.00 -9.75
C THR A 303 -14.88 -62.66 -9.42
N LYS A 304 -14.27 -63.44 -8.52
CA LYS A 304 -12.84 -63.28 -8.20
C LYS A 304 -11.97 -63.36 -9.45
N GLU A 305 -12.29 -64.25 -10.38
CA GLU A 305 -11.53 -64.43 -11.62
C GLU A 305 -11.64 -63.21 -12.55
N GLN A 306 -12.83 -62.60 -12.65
CA GLN A 306 -13.00 -61.36 -13.43
C GLN A 306 -12.15 -60.21 -12.88
N ILE A 307 -12.12 -60.06 -11.55
CA ILE A 307 -11.32 -59.01 -10.89
C ILE A 307 -9.83 -59.30 -11.04
N LYS A 308 -9.42 -60.56 -10.87
CA LYS A 308 -8.04 -60.99 -11.06
C LYS A 308 -7.54 -60.71 -12.47
N ASN A 309 -8.32 -61.07 -13.50
CA ASN A 309 -7.98 -60.78 -14.90
C ASN A 309 -7.86 -59.28 -15.15
N PHE A 310 -8.75 -58.47 -14.57
CA PHE A 310 -8.65 -57.02 -14.65
C PHE A 310 -7.38 -56.47 -13.96
N LEU A 311 -6.97 -57.03 -12.81
CA LEU A 311 -5.74 -56.63 -12.14
C LEU A 311 -4.49 -57.02 -12.93
N ILE A 312 -4.51 -58.17 -13.61
CA ILE A 312 -3.45 -58.54 -14.56
C ILE A 312 -3.41 -57.56 -15.74
N GLU A 313 -4.58 -57.07 -16.21
CA GLU A 313 -4.62 -55.98 -17.20
C GLU A 313 -4.00 -54.69 -16.69
N CYS A 314 -4.10 -54.42 -15.38
CA CYS A 314 -3.47 -53.26 -14.75
C CYS A 314 -1.94 -53.43 -14.57
N GLY A 315 -1.40 -54.62 -14.82
CA GLY A 315 0.04 -54.93 -14.70
C GLY A 315 0.43 -55.73 -13.45
N TYR A 316 -0.51 -56.06 -12.56
CA TYR A 316 -0.19 -56.91 -11.41
C TYR A 316 0.13 -58.34 -11.85
N THR A 317 1.11 -58.98 -11.21
CA THR A 317 1.35 -60.42 -11.40
C THR A 317 0.24 -61.22 -10.72
N ALA A 318 0.13 -62.52 -11.04
CA ALA A 318 -0.94 -63.37 -10.54
C ALA A 318 -1.01 -63.44 -9.00
N THR A 319 0.14 -63.37 -8.32
CA THR A 319 0.23 -63.45 -6.85
C THR A 319 -0.37 -62.21 -6.16
N PRO A 320 0.11 -60.97 -6.39
CA PRO A 320 -0.57 -59.76 -5.92
C PRO A 320 -2.03 -59.67 -6.35
N ALA A 321 -2.36 -60.03 -7.59
CA ALA A 321 -3.75 -59.97 -8.07
C ALA A 321 -4.69 -60.87 -7.24
N ASN A 322 -4.25 -62.10 -6.92
CA ASN A 322 -5.00 -63.00 -6.04
C ASN A 322 -5.17 -62.43 -4.63
N GLU A 323 -4.10 -61.87 -4.04
CA GLU A 323 -4.16 -61.22 -2.73
C GLU A 323 -5.15 -60.05 -2.72
N ILE A 324 -5.12 -59.18 -3.74
CA ILE A 324 -6.02 -58.03 -3.86
C ILE A 324 -7.49 -58.49 -3.89
N THR A 325 -7.80 -59.61 -4.55
CA THR A 325 -9.19 -60.11 -4.63
C THR A 325 -9.80 -60.49 -3.26
N LYS A 326 -8.97 -60.73 -2.25
CA LYS A 326 -9.43 -60.99 -0.87
C LYS A 326 -10.10 -59.76 -0.26
N TYR A 327 -9.63 -58.56 -0.62
CA TYR A 327 -10.20 -57.29 -0.15
C TYR A 327 -11.41 -56.84 -0.97
N THR A 328 -11.51 -57.23 -2.25
CA THR A 328 -12.64 -56.83 -3.11
C THR A 328 -13.90 -57.65 -2.88
N ASN A 329 -13.75 -58.95 -2.61
CA ASN A 329 -14.86 -59.90 -2.39
C ASN A 329 -15.01 -60.29 -0.91
N GLY A 330 -14.45 -59.48 0.00
CA GLY A 330 -14.54 -59.67 1.44
C GLY A 330 -15.90 -59.26 2.04
N LYS A 331 -16.07 -59.53 3.34
CA LYS A 331 -17.27 -59.11 4.10
C LYS A 331 -17.38 -57.59 4.24
N ILE A 332 -16.23 -56.91 4.30
CA ILE A 332 -16.13 -55.44 4.33
C ILE A 332 -16.00 -54.93 2.90
N LYS A 333 -16.68 -53.81 2.59
CA LYS A 333 -16.58 -53.18 1.26
C LYS A 333 -15.16 -52.68 1.03
N PHE A 334 -14.59 -52.96 -0.14
CA PHE A 334 -13.26 -52.51 -0.56
C PHE A 334 -12.99 -51.02 -0.26
N ILE A 335 -13.94 -50.13 -0.57
CA ILE A 335 -13.84 -48.69 -0.30
C ILE A 335 -13.62 -48.34 1.17
N VAL A 336 -14.19 -49.10 2.11
CA VAL A 336 -14.05 -48.85 3.54
C VAL A 336 -12.63 -49.17 3.98
N HIS A 337 -12.08 -50.29 3.51
CA HIS A 337 -10.70 -50.68 3.77
C HIS A 337 -9.70 -49.67 3.19
N MET A 338 -9.92 -49.20 1.96
CA MET A 338 -9.07 -48.15 1.38
C MET A 338 -9.17 -46.83 2.15
N SER A 339 -10.36 -46.46 2.63
CA SER A 339 -10.56 -45.20 3.38
C SER A 339 -9.89 -45.18 4.75
N GLU A 340 -9.72 -46.35 5.37
CA GLU A 340 -8.94 -46.54 6.59
C GLU A 340 -7.45 -46.25 6.32
N LEU A 341 -6.89 -46.84 5.25
CA LEU A 341 -5.50 -46.57 4.84
C LEU A 341 -5.28 -45.11 4.43
N GLU A 342 -6.25 -44.49 3.75
CA GLU A 342 -6.25 -43.04 3.47
C GLU A 342 -6.16 -42.21 4.77
N GLN A 343 -6.92 -42.59 5.81
CA GLN A 343 -6.88 -41.89 7.09
C GLN A 343 -5.50 -41.99 7.75
N CYS A 344 -4.92 -43.19 7.82
CA CYS A 344 -3.58 -43.40 8.38
C CYS A 344 -2.54 -42.58 7.63
N ALA A 345 -2.51 -42.67 6.30
CA ALA A 345 -1.54 -41.94 5.49
C ALA A 345 -1.63 -40.41 5.66
N ILE A 346 -2.85 -39.87 5.76
CA ILE A 346 -3.07 -38.44 6.02
C ILE A 346 -2.59 -38.05 7.43
N GLN A 347 -2.89 -38.88 8.44
CA GLN A 347 -2.48 -38.61 9.81
C GLN A 347 -0.95 -38.61 9.95
N ASP A 348 -0.28 -39.62 9.38
CA ASP A 348 1.18 -39.72 9.34
C ASP A 348 1.80 -38.50 8.65
N PHE A 349 1.21 -38.05 7.53
CA PHE A 349 1.65 -36.85 6.82
C PHE A 349 1.51 -35.58 7.66
N ILE A 350 0.38 -35.43 8.37
CA ILE A 350 0.13 -34.29 9.25
C ILE A 350 1.13 -34.26 10.41
N GLU A 351 1.38 -35.41 11.05
CA GLU A 351 2.31 -35.53 12.18
C GLU A 351 3.75 -35.27 11.76
N THR A 352 4.20 -35.92 10.66
CA THR A 352 5.55 -35.77 10.10
C THR A 352 5.87 -34.32 9.75
N ASN A 353 4.88 -33.59 9.22
CA ASN A 353 5.06 -32.19 8.80
C ASN A 353 4.59 -31.18 9.85
N THR A 354 4.18 -31.61 11.05
CA THR A 354 3.64 -30.76 12.12
C THR A 354 2.48 -29.85 11.68
N LEU A 355 1.63 -30.32 10.76
CA LEU A 355 0.54 -29.57 10.14
C LEU A 355 -0.75 -29.62 10.97
N LYS A 356 -0.69 -29.28 12.26
CA LYS A 356 -1.83 -29.38 13.20
C LYS A 356 -3.05 -28.56 12.77
N ASN A 357 -2.81 -27.47 12.06
CA ASN A 357 -3.79 -26.54 11.52
C ASN A 357 -4.41 -27.01 10.19
N ALA A 358 -3.94 -28.12 9.63
CA ALA A 358 -4.42 -28.58 8.34
C ALA A 358 -5.75 -29.32 8.45
N VAL A 359 -6.49 -29.28 7.36
CA VAL A 359 -7.84 -29.80 7.29
C VAL A 359 -7.91 -30.93 6.28
N ARG A 360 -8.45 -32.05 6.75
CA ARG A 360 -8.58 -33.27 5.97
C ARG A 360 -9.76 -33.19 4.98
N LEU A 361 -9.48 -33.54 3.73
CA LEU A 361 -10.46 -33.94 2.71
C LEU A 361 -10.57 -35.48 2.70
N HIS A 362 -10.99 -36.11 1.60
CA HIS A 362 -11.04 -37.57 1.53
C HIS A 362 -9.62 -38.16 1.38
N ASP A 363 -8.93 -37.79 0.30
CA ASP A 363 -7.60 -38.26 -0.10
C ASP A 363 -6.52 -37.16 -0.06
N SER A 364 -6.86 -35.97 0.46
CA SER A 364 -5.95 -34.83 0.52
C SER A 364 -6.07 -34.03 1.82
N VAL A 365 -5.12 -33.12 2.02
CA VAL A 365 -5.05 -32.19 3.14
C VAL A 365 -4.93 -30.77 2.60
N LEU A 366 -5.69 -29.84 3.18
CA LEU A 366 -5.72 -28.42 2.83
C LEU A 366 -5.31 -27.54 4.01
N PHE A 367 -4.50 -26.51 3.76
CA PHE A 367 -4.14 -25.51 4.76
C PHE A 367 -3.81 -24.16 4.12
N ILE A 368 -3.90 -23.09 4.92
CA ILE A 368 -3.52 -21.75 4.51
C ILE A 368 -2.00 -21.67 4.44
N ASP A 369 -1.46 -21.13 3.34
CA ASP A 369 -0.02 -20.98 3.18
C ASP A 369 0.53 -19.93 4.15
N SER A 370 1.14 -20.39 5.24
CA SER A 370 1.87 -19.61 6.23
C SER A 370 3.35 -19.48 5.88
N GLY A 371 3.71 -19.47 4.59
CA GLY A 371 5.09 -19.31 4.14
C GLY A 371 5.98 -20.51 4.48
N MET A 372 5.38 -21.69 4.60
CA MET A 372 5.97 -22.89 5.20
C MET A 372 7.09 -23.54 4.37
N LYS A 373 7.95 -24.21 5.15
CA LYS A 373 9.22 -24.89 4.87
C LYS A 373 9.07 -26.10 3.94
N ASP A 374 10.20 -26.67 3.51
CA ASP A 374 10.28 -27.93 2.76
C ASP A 374 9.46 -29.02 3.46
N LEU A 375 8.33 -29.41 2.85
CA LEU A 375 7.47 -30.48 3.35
C LEU A 375 8.07 -31.84 2.99
N ASN A 376 8.03 -32.79 3.91
CA ASN A 376 8.26 -34.18 3.60
C ASN A 376 7.03 -34.75 2.88
N LEU A 377 7.12 -34.85 1.56
CA LEU A 377 6.07 -35.35 0.69
C LEU A 377 6.00 -36.88 0.62
N LYS A 378 6.79 -37.60 1.43
CA LYS A 378 6.77 -39.07 1.51
C LYS A 378 6.34 -39.51 2.90
N ALA A 379 5.47 -40.51 2.96
CA ALA A 379 5.22 -41.21 4.22
C ALA A 379 6.46 -42.00 4.64
N GLU A 380 6.49 -42.45 5.89
CA GLU A 380 7.63 -43.17 6.50
C GLU A 380 8.08 -44.40 5.68
N ASN A 381 7.13 -45.08 5.02
CA ASN A 381 7.41 -46.26 4.19
C ASN A 381 7.97 -45.94 2.79
N GLY A 382 8.07 -44.66 2.39
CA GLY A 382 8.55 -44.21 1.07
C GLY A 382 7.68 -44.59 -0.14
N LEU A 383 6.70 -45.48 0.02
CA LEU A 383 5.77 -45.95 -1.01
C LEU A 383 4.60 -44.99 -1.21
N ILE A 384 4.11 -44.37 -0.14
CA ILE A 384 3.04 -43.38 -0.23
C ILE A 384 3.66 -41.99 -0.43
N GLU A 385 3.25 -41.32 -1.51
CA GLU A 385 3.72 -39.98 -1.86
C GLU A 385 2.57 -38.99 -1.95
N PHE A 386 2.84 -37.74 -1.57
CA PHE A 386 1.92 -36.63 -1.70
C PHE A 386 2.34 -35.71 -2.86
N GLY A 387 1.35 -35.28 -3.65
CA GLY A 387 1.48 -34.21 -4.61
C GLY A 387 1.06 -32.90 -3.97
N MET A 388 1.94 -31.90 -4.00
CA MET A 388 1.65 -30.55 -3.50
C MET A 388 1.19 -29.64 -4.63
N SER A 389 0.07 -28.94 -4.45
CA SER A 389 -0.43 -27.95 -5.40
C SER A 389 -0.89 -26.67 -4.70
N VAL A 390 -0.63 -25.53 -5.34
CA VAL A 390 -1.19 -24.24 -4.92
C VAL A 390 -2.51 -24.07 -5.65
N LEU A 391 -3.63 -24.02 -4.93
CA LEU A 391 -4.96 -23.98 -5.56
C LEU A 391 -5.17 -22.74 -6.41
N LYS A 392 -4.73 -21.58 -5.90
CA LYS A 392 -4.75 -20.31 -6.64
C LYS A 392 -3.52 -19.48 -6.33
N LYS A 393 -2.89 -18.97 -7.39
CA LYS A 393 -1.73 -18.10 -7.27
C LYS A 393 -2.20 -16.67 -6.94
N PRO A 394 -1.41 -15.90 -6.17
CA PRO A 394 -1.72 -14.50 -5.93
C PRO A 394 -1.74 -13.71 -7.23
N VAL A 395 -2.62 -12.72 -7.30
CA VAL A 395 -2.79 -11.80 -8.42
C VAL A 395 -1.92 -10.58 -8.17
N PHE A 396 -1.10 -10.22 -9.16
CA PHE A 396 -0.22 -9.05 -9.09
C PHE A 396 -0.73 -8.01 -10.06
N SER A 397 -1.28 -6.93 -9.54
CA SER A 397 -1.64 -5.76 -10.33
C SER A 397 -0.50 -4.76 -10.31
N ASN A 398 -0.28 -4.11 -11.45
CA ASN A 398 0.54 -2.91 -11.47
C ASN A 398 -0.25 -1.78 -10.82
N SER A 399 0.32 -1.14 -9.81
CA SER A 399 -0.26 0.02 -9.15
C SER A 399 0.84 1.02 -8.82
N PHE A 400 0.52 2.31 -8.98
CA PHE A 400 1.41 3.39 -8.64
C PHE A 400 0.62 4.63 -8.23
N GLY A 401 1.05 5.30 -7.18
CA GLY A 401 0.41 6.51 -6.70
C GLY A 401 1.21 7.19 -5.60
N TYR A 402 0.64 8.26 -5.05
CA TYR A 402 1.25 9.04 -3.98
C TYR A 402 0.33 9.14 -2.77
N SER A 403 0.93 8.94 -1.60
CA SER A 403 0.29 9.19 -0.30
C SER A 403 0.47 10.64 0.15
N ASN A 404 -0.34 11.03 1.14
CA ASN A 404 -0.18 12.31 1.84
C ASN A 404 0.83 12.23 3.01
N LYS A 405 1.67 11.19 3.04
CA LYS A 405 2.62 10.93 4.13
C LYS A 405 3.68 12.02 4.19
N SER A 406 3.88 12.58 5.38
CA SER A 406 4.94 13.55 5.65
C SER A 406 6.27 12.80 5.86
N LEU A 407 7.29 13.18 5.08
CA LEU A 407 8.62 12.60 5.18
C LEU A 407 9.45 13.37 6.22
N ARG A 408 10.20 12.64 7.05
CA ARG A 408 10.92 13.23 8.21
C ARG A 408 12.22 13.93 7.82
N PHE A 409 12.82 13.51 6.71
CA PHE A 409 14.14 13.97 6.27
C PHE A 409 14.04 14.59 4.87
N ALA A 410 14.98 15.47 4.54
CA ALA A 410 15.05 16.11 3.22
C ALA A 410 15.63 15.18 2.14
N TYR A 411 16.34 14.12 2.54
CA TYR A 411 16.81 13.06 1.67
C TYR A 411 16.59 11.70 2.35
N ILE A 412 16.10 10.72 1.60
CA ILE A 412 15.96 9.33 2.08
C ILE A 412 16.46 8.41 0.98
N SER A 413 17.48 7.61 1.28
CA SER A 413 18.05 6.66 0.32
C SER A 413 17.07 5.52 0.02
N SER A 414 16.99 5.11 -1.25
CA SER A 414 16.26 3.89 -1.67
C SER A 414 16.88 2.60 -1.13
N VAL A 415 18.16 2.61 -0.74
CA VAL A 415 18.84 1.46 -0.15
C VAL A 415 18.96 1.65 1.37
N PRO A 416 18.51 0.69 2.20
CA PRO A 416 18.58 0.79 3.66
C PRO A 416 20.00 1.01 4.18
N PRO A 417 20.23 1.74 5.29
CA PRO A 417 21.57 1.95 5.86
C PRO A 417 22.26 0.64 6.28
N ALA A 418 23.60 0.65 6.38
CA ALA A 418 24.44 -0.52 6.73
C ALA A 418 24.37 -0.93 8.21
N THR A 419 23.37 -0.43 8.94
CA THR A 419 23.13 -0.75 10.35
C THR A 419 22.39 -2.06 10.55
N ASN A 420 21.77 -2.60 9.51
CA ASN A 420 21.18 -3.94 9.52
C ASN A 420 22.22 -4.94 9.00
N GLU A 421 22.40 -6.06 9.71
CA GLU A 421 23.37 -7.12 9.39
C GLU A 421 23.20 -7.64 7.95
N ASP A 422 21.94 -7.73 7.46
CA ASP A 422 21.62 -8.13 6.07
C ASP A 422 22.25 -7.21 5.01
N PHE A 423 22.54 -5.96 5.38
CA PHE A 423 22.97 -4.90 4.48
C PHE A 423 24.40 -4.42 4.71
N LYS A 424 25.06 -4.91 5.76
CA LYS A 424 26.40 -4.47 6.22
C LYS A 424 27.48 -4.67 5.17
N ASN A 425 27.39 -5.78 4.44
CA ASN A 425 28.36 -6.17 3.41
C ASN A 425 28.01 -5.67 2.01
N LEU A 426 26.91 -4.93 1.84
CA LEU A 426 26.45 -4.47 0.53
C LEU A 426 27.24 -3.23 0.10
N ILE A 427 28.03 -3.33 -0.98
CA ILE A 427 28.67 -2.19 -1.63
C ILE A 427 27.60 -1.45 -2.44
N ARG A 428 27.35 -0.18 -2.08
CA ARG A 428 26.26 0.63 -2.66
C ARG A 428 26.76 1.84 -3.42
N LYS A 429 28.01 2.21 -3.14
CA LYS A 429 28.67 3.37 -3.73
C LYS A 429 30.14 3.07 -3.89
N GLN A 430 30.66 3.40 -5.05
CA GLN A 430 32.09 3.39 -5.35
C GLN A 430 32.48 4.75 -5.91
N VAL A 431 33.53 5.34 -5.36
CA VAL A 431 34.11 6.58 -5.89
C VAL A 431 35.23 6.15 -6.84
N LEU A 432 35.17 6.59 -8.10
CA LEU A 432 36.13 6.20 -9.13
C LEU A 432 37.46 6.95 -8.95
N THR A 433 37.36 8.26 -8.74
CA THR A 433 38.47 9.17 -8.46
C THR A 433 38.16 9.93 -7.19
N ARG A 434 39.00 9.84 -6.15
CA ARG A 434 38.76 10.54 -4.88
C ARG A 434 39.67 11.76 -4.79
N PRO A 435 39.15 13.01 -4.90
CA PRO A 435 40.00 14.19 -4.83
C PRO A 435 40.51 14.42 -3.41
N LYS A 436 41.49 15.31 -3.27
CA LYS A 436 41.94 15.75 -1.96
C LYS A 436 40.82 16.51 -1.26
N VAL A 437 40.68 16.31 0.05
CA VAL A 437 39.73 17.08 0.87
C VAL A 437 40.31 18.48 1.05
N LYS A 438 39.61 19.49 0.52
CA LYS A 438 39.92 20.92 0.69
C LYS A 438 39.62 21.40 2.11
N GLY A 439 38.64 20.79 2.79
CA GLY A 439 38.29 21.09 4.17
C GLY A 439 37.04 20.34 4.62
N GLU A 440 36.68 20.47 5.90
CA GLU A 440 35.44 19.93 6.45
C GLU A 440 34.69 21.01 7.23
N ALA A 441 33.37 21.11 7.05
CA ALA A 441 32.53 22.00 7.86
C ALA A 441 31.14 21.40 8.08
N ASN A 442 30.68 21.40 9.33
CA ASN A 442 29.35 20.89 9.73
C ASN A 442 29.06 19.46 9.22
N GLY A 443 30.07 18.59 9.20
CA GLY A 443 29.96 17.21 8.73
C GLY A 443 30.01 17.03 7.20
N PHE A 444 30.22 18.10 6.44
CA PHE A 444 30.45 18.04 4.99
C PHE A 444 31.94 18.10 4.69
N LYS A 445 32.42 17.19 3.85
CA LYS A 445 33.77 17.20 3.27
C LYS A 445 33.73 17.95 1.94
N PHE A 446 34.60 18.95 1.80
CA PHE A 446 34.81 19.70 0.56
C PHE A 446 36.02 19.10 -0.14
N TYR A 447 35.95 18.97 -1.46
CA TYR A 447 37.01 18.36 -2.26
C TYR A 447 37.62 19.40 -3.19
N THR A 448 38.89 19.20 -3.59
CA THR A 448 39.61 20.14 -4.46
C THR A 448 39.11 20.14 -5.90
N GLU A 449 38.47 19.06 -6.35
CA GLU A 449 38.04 18.84 -7.72
C GLU A 449 36.69 18.11 -7.77
N LYS A 450 36.04 18.12 -8.95
CA LYS A 450 34.86 17.28 -9.22
C LYS A 450 35.27 15.81 -9.11
N TYR A 451 34.33 14.97 -8.69
CA TYR A 451 34.59 13.53 -8.67
C TYR A 451 33.43 12.69 -9.16
N GLU A 452 33.81 11.58 -9.76
CA GLU A 452 32.90 10.60 -10.31
C GLU A 452 32.65 9.47 -9.32
N TYR A 453 31.40 9.04 -9.25
CA TYR A 453 31.00 7.94 -8.40
C TYR A 453 29.83 7.17 -9.00
N ILE A 454 29.80 5.88 -8.73
CA ILE A 454 28.67 5.01 -9.03
C ILE A 454 27.89 4.84 -7.73
N SER A 455 26.56 4.93 -7.78
CA SER A 455 25.70 4.80 -6.60
C SER A 455 24.39 4.11 -6.94
N ALA A 456 24.10 3.01 -6.27
CA ALA A 456 22.84 2.30 -6.44
C ALA A 456 21.62 3.05 -5.88
N SER A 457 21.82 4.02 -4.98
CA SER A 457 20.68 4.70 -4.33
C SER A 457 20.14 5.89 -5.13
N PHE A 458 18.82 6.07 -5.07
CA PHE A 458 18.10 7.28 -5.48
C PHE A 458 17.32 7.88 -4.28
N ASP A 459 16.82 9.11 -4.42
CA ASP A 459 16.17 9.86 -3.34
C ASP A 459 14.65 9.62 -3.27
N LEU A 460 14.19 8.90 -2.26
CA LEU A 460 12.77 8.60 -2.07
C LEU A 460 11.87 9.81 -1.80
N ASN A 461 12.44 11.00 -1.58
CA ASN A 461 11.68 12.23 -1.41
C ASN A 461 11.33 12.93 -2.74
N GLN A 462 11.97 12.55 -3.83
CA GLN A 462 11.66 13.10 -5.14
C GLN A 462 10.32 12.56 -5.64
N LYS A 463 9.69 13.35 -6.52
CA LYS A 463 8.53 12.88 -7.28
C LYS A 463 9.03 12.21 -8.55
N TYR A 464 8.44 11.07 -8.82
CA TYR A 464 8.64 10.23 -9.98
C TYR A 464 7.31 10.01 -10.73
N SER A 465 7.36 10.01 -12.05
CA SER A 465 6.41 9.23 -12.85
C SER A 465 6.56 7.74 -12.54
N PHE A 466 5.59 6.94 -12.96
CA PHE A 466 5.68 5.49 -12.77
C PHE A 466 6.90 4.92 -13.52
N GLU A 467 7.13 5.38 -14.75
CA GLU A 467 8.22 4.98 -15.62
C GLU A 467 9.57 5.32 -15.02
N GLU A 468 9.74 6.55 -14.50
CA GLU A 468 10.97 6.97 -13.81
C GLU A 468 11.21 6.16 -12.54
N PHE A 469 10.17 5.87 -11.76
CA PHE A 469 10.32 5.09 -10.53
C PHE A 469 10.78 3.65 -10.84
N ILE A 470 10.17 3.03 -11.85
CA ILE A 470 10.57 1.70 -12.32
C ILE A 470 11.99 1.74 -12.86
N PHE A 471 12.34 2.74 -13.68
CA PHE A 471 13.69 2.92 -14.21
C PHE A 471 14.72 3.04 -13.08
N ASN A 472 14.47 3.89 -12.08
CA ASN A 472 15.36 4.06 -10.93
C ASN A 472 15.50 2.78 -10.10
N CYS A 473 14.43 2.00 -9.96
CA CYS A 473 14.50 0.69 -9.30
C CYS A 473 15.35 -0.31 -10.11
N ARG A 474 15.25 -0.29 -11.44
CA ARG A 474 16.05 -1.12 -12.36
C ARG A 474 17.52 -0.71 -12.32
N GLU A 475 17.81 0.58 -12.41
CA GLU A 475 19.16 1.18 -12.26
C GLU A 475 19.79 0.76 -10.92
N MET A 476 19.02 0.87 -9.83
CA MET A 476 19.44 0.46 -8.49
C MET A 476 19.84 -1.02 -8.46
N VAL A 477 19.01 -1.93 -8.98
CA VAL A 477 19.30 -3.37 -8.96
C VAL A 477 20.51 -3.70 -9.83
N SER A 478 20.59 -3.17 -11.06
CA SER A 478 21.75 -3.35 -11.95
C SER A 478 23.03 -2.84 -11.30
N THR A 479 22.98 -1.66 -10.68
CA THR A 479 24.14 -1.06 -9.99
C THR A 479 24.55 -1.85 -8.75
N LEU A 480 23.61 -2.37 -7.96
CA LEU A 480 23.94 -3.26 -6.84
C LEU A 480 24.61 -4.55 -7.32
N ASN A 481 24.09 -5.17 -8.38
CA ASN A 481 24.69 -6.37 -8.93
C ASN A 481 26.11 -6.11 -9.46
N TYR A 482 26.32 -4.98 -10.14
CA TYR A 482 27.62 -4.55 -10.64
C TYR A 482 28.62 -4.33 -9.50
N LEU A 483 28.26 -3.49 -8.51
CA LEU A 483 29.15 -3.12 -7.41
C LEU A 483 29.53 -4.30 -6.51
N ASN A 484 28.67 -5.31 -6.40
CA ASN A 484 28.90 -6.48 -5.54
C ASN A 484 29.43 -7.69 -6.32
N GLY A 485 29.56 -7.60 -7.64
CA GLY A 485 30.01 -8.69 -8.50
C GLY A 485 29.10 -9.94 -8.51
N LYS A 486 27.89 -9.85 -7.95
CA LYS A 486 26.94 -10.96 -7.85
C LYS A 486 25.49 -10.47 -7.85
N PRO A 487 24.54 -11.27 -8.35
CA PRO A 487 23.12 -10.95 -8.26
C PRO A 487 22.68 -10.79 -6.80
N ILE A 488 21.86 -9.77 -6.54
CA ILE A 488 21.27 -9.55 -5.23
C ILE A 488 20.34 -10.72 -4.85
N SER A 489 20.33 -11.11 -3.58
CA SER A 489 19.47 -12.21 -3.13
C SER A 489 17.99 -11.80 -3.16
N LYS A 490 17.11 -12.79 -3.36
CA LYS A 490 15.64 -12.63 -3.33
C LYS A 490 15.17 -11.91 -2.06
N THR A 491 15.66 -12.37 -0.91
CA THR A 491 15.35 -11.79 0.40
C THR A 491 15.80 -10.33 0.49
N LEU A 492 17.03 -10.03 0.05
CA LEU A 492 17.57 -8.68 0.15
C LEU A 492 16.83 -7.69 -0.76
N LEU A 493 16.45 -8.11 -1.98
CA LEU A 493 15.62 -7.30 -2.88
C LEU A 493 14.25 -6.99 -2.25
N TYR A 494 13.60 -7.99 -1.66
CA TYR A 494 12.33 -7.78 -0.98
C TYR A 494 12.44 -6.77 0.17
N LEU A 495 13.51 -6.87 0.99
CA LEU A 495 13.79 -5.94 2.08
C LEU A 495 14.04 -4.51 1.58
N ILE A 496 14.76 -4.33 0.47
CA ILE A 496 14.97 -3.01 -0.17
C ILE A 496 13.62 -2.43 -0.59
N LEU A 497 12.79 -3.17 -1.31
CA LEU A 497 11.48 -2.68 -1.77
C LEU A 497 10.55 -2.36 -0.59
N SER A 498 10.63 -3.15 0.48
CA SER A 498 9.89 -2.91 1.72
C SER A 498 10.32 -1.61 2.38
N HIS A 499 11.63 -1.35 2.43
CA HIS A 499 12.18 -0.07 2.90
C HIS A 499 11.72 1.11 2.04
N ILE A 500 11.68 0.96 0.71
CA ILE A 500 11.18 2.01 -0.18
C ILE A 500 9.71 2.31 0.12
N ARG A 501 8.86 1.27 0.24
CA ARG A 501 7.44 1.43 0.60
C ARG A 501 7.26 2.06 1.98
N GLN A 502 8.11 1.71 2.94
CA GLN A 502 8.06 2.24 4.30
C GLN A 502 8.56 3.68 4.42
N ASN A 503 9.52 4.12 3.61
CA ASN A 503 10.20 5.40 3.80
C ASN A 503 9.97 6.43 2.70
N SER A 504 9.14 6.12 1.70
CA SER A 504 8.70 7.07 0.68
C SER A 504 7.23 7.48 0.87
N ASN A 505 6.78 8.43 0.06
CA ASN A 505 5.37 8.74 -0.14
C ASN A 505 4.77 7.95 -1.32
N VAL A 506 5.55 7.10 -1.99
CA VAL A 506 5.13 6.31 -3.15
C VAL A 506 4.31 5.11 -2.68
N ILE A 507 3.17 4.90 -3.32
CA ILE A 507 2.31 3.72 -3.15
C ILE A 507 2.50 2.86 -4.39
N PHE A 508 2.86 1.59 -4.23
CA PHE A 508 3.04 0.66 -5.34
C PHE A 508 2.87 -0.78 -4.87
N ASN A 509 2.45 -1.69 -5.76
CA ASN A 509 2.36 -3.10 -5.44
C ASN A 509 3.78 -3.72 -5.27
N LEU A 510 4.10 -4.10 -4.03
CA LEU A 510 5.45 -4.55 -3.70
C LEU A 510 5.79 -5.86 -4.40
N ARG A 511 4.85 -6.81 -4.44
CA ARG A 511 5.09 -8.14 -5.00
C ARG A 511 5.16 -8.13 -6.53
N PHE A 512 4.36 -7.27 -7.18
CA PHE A 512 4.45 -7.01 -8.62
C PHE A 512 5.84 -6.47 -8.96
N LEU A 513 6.26 -5.39 -8.31
CA LEU A 513 7.57 -4.79 -8.57
C LEU A 513 8.72 -5.76 -8.27
N TYR A 514 8.63 -6.49 -7.17
CA TYR A 514 9.58 -7.54 -6.82
C TYR A 514 9.73 -8.58 -7.94
N ARG A 515 8.62 -9.08 -8.50
CA ARG A 515 8.64 -10.05 -9.61
C ARG A 515 9.19 -9.47 -10.90
N GLU A 516 8.87 -8.21 -11.18
CA GLU A 516 9.39 -7.52 -12.36
C GLU A 516 10.91 -7.34 -12.27
N LEU A 517 11.44 -6.95 -11.11
CA LEU A 517 12.87 -6.78 -10.90
C LEU A 517 13.63 -8.12 -10.81
N LEU A 518 13.01 -9.20 -10.31
CA LEU A 518 13.64 -10.53 -10.28
C LEU A 518 13.95 -11.11 -11.66
N LYS A 519 13.17 -10.75 -12.68
CA LYS A 519 13.39 -11.23 -14.06
C LYS A 519 14.51 -10.45 -14.77
N GLN A 520 14.95 -9.33 -14.19
CA GLN A 520 15.92 -8.46 -14.82
C GLN A 520 17.32 -9.07 -14.74
N ARG A 521 18.01 -9.10 -15.89
CA ARG A 521 19.46 -9.34 -15.94
C ARG A 521 20.18 -8.02 -15.73
N THR A 522 21.33 -8.05 -15.06
CA THR A 522 22.21 -6.89 -14.95
C THR A 522 22.53 -6.36 -16.35
N ARG A 523 22.27 -5.07 -16.58
CA ARG A 523 22.70 -4.37 -17.80
C ARG A 523 23.75 -3.35 -17.40
N ILE A 524 24.89 -3.40 -18.07
CA ILE A 524 26.00 -2.47 -17.81
C ILE A 524 25.57 -1.04 -18.16
N ASP A 525 24.75 -0.88 -19.21
CA ASP A 525 24.21 0.42 -19.65
C ASP A 525 23.31 1.08 -18.59
N ASP A 526 22.75 0.31 -17.64
CA ASP A 526 21.98 0.85 -16.53
C ASP A 526 22.89 1.41 -15.41
N VAL A 527 24.21 1.17 -15.45
CA VAL A 527 25.15 1.64 -14.41
C VAL A 527 25.61 3.06 -14.75
N ILE A 528 25.01 4.04 -14.09
CA ILE A 528 25.28 5.45 -14.35
C ILE A 528 26.42 5.95 -13.47
N THR A 529 27.50 6.43 -14.09
CA THR A 529 28.52 7.23 -13.42
C THR A 529 27.97 8.63 -13.17
N ARG A 530 27.91 9.02 -11.90
CA ARG A 530 27.43 10.33 -11.45
C ARG A 530 28.62 11.21 -11.14
N GLN A 531 28.55 12.49 -11.53
CA GLN A 531 29.53 13.49 -11.12
C GLN A 531 28.99 14.31 -9.96
N ARG A 532 29.86 14.70 -9.04
CA ARG A 532 29.54 15.67 -7.99
C ARG A 532 30.29 16.95 -8.26
N ASP A 533 29.53 17.98 -8.61
CA ASP A 533 30.05 19.31 -8.88
C ASP A 533 30.08 20.16 -7.60
N PHE A 534 31.27 20.56 -7.17
CA PHE A 534 31.47 21.37 -5.97
C PHE A 534 31.61 22.87 -6.25
N GLU A 535 31.68 23.30 -7.52
CA GLU A 535 31.79 24.74 -7.88
C GLU A 535 30.57 25.53 -7.36
N LEU A 536 29.42 24.88 -7.23
CA LEU A 536 28.20 25.45 -6.62
C LEU A 536 28.34 25.72 -5.11
N THR A 537 29.25 25.03 -4.42
CA THR A 537 29.59 25.27 -3.00
C THR A 537 30.71 26.29 -2.81
N GLU A 538 31.58 26.47 -3.81
CA GLU A 538 32.68 27.43 -3.76
C GLU A 538 32.19 28.89 -3.86
N SER A 539 31.07 29.11 -4.55
CA SER A 539 30.33 30.39 -4.54
C SER A 539 29.66 30.72 -3.20
N LEU A 540 29.51 29.75 -2.29
CA LEU A 540 28.92 29.92 -0.96
C LEU A 540 30.00 30.04 0.10
N THR A 541 30.75 31.14 0.07
CA THR A 541 31.78 31.42 1.09
C THR A 541 31.14 31.81 2.42
N PHE A 542 30.76 30.83 3.23
CA PHE A 542 30.42 31.07 4.64
C PHE A 542 31.73 31.19 5.43
N LYS A 543 32.24 32.41 5.61
CA LYS A 543 33.49 32.69 6.33
C LYS A 543 33.40 32.30 7.82
N ARG A 544 32.19 32.23 8.38
CA ARG A 544 31.94 31.85 9.78
C ARG A 544 30.77 30.87 9.88
N LYS A 545 30.76 30.03 10.93
CA LYS A 545 29.63 29.12 11.26
C LYS A 545 28.28 29.86 11.32
N ILE A 546 28.29 31.10 11.80
CA ILE A 546 27.10 31.95 11.86
C ILE A 546 26.56 32.28 10.47
N ASP A 547 27.42 32.44 9.45
CA ASP A 547 26.99 32.78 8.09
C ASP A 547 26.29 31.59 7.43
N PHE A 548 26.81 30.38 7.65
CA PHE A 548 26.15 29.14 7.24
C PHE A 548 24.82 28.96 7.97
N LEU A 549 24.77 29.15 9.30
CA LEU A 549 23.53 29.07 10.05
C LEU A 549 22.53 30.13 9.59
N ASN A 550 22.98 31.33 9.25
CA ASN A 550 22.14 32.41 8.73
C ASN A 550 21.60 32.06 7.34
N ALA A 551 22.42 31.52 6.45
CA ALA A 551 21.97 31.09 5.12
C ALA A 551 21.10 29.83 5.16
N LEU A 552 21.41 28.87 6.03
CA LEU A 552 20.56 27.70 6.30
C LEU A 552 19.22 28.14 6.90
N ASN A 553 19.22 29.09 7.83
CA ASN A 553 18.00 29.66 8.39
C ASN A 553 17.23 30.50 7.36
N LYS A 554 17.92 31.19 6.45
CA LYS A 554 17.33 31.92 5.32
C LYS A 554 16.69 30.96 4.32
N ALA A 555 17.40 29.91 3.89
CA ALA A 555 16.91 28.87 2.99
C ALA A 555 15.76 28.06 3.63
N ARG A 556 15.89 27.65 4.90
CA ARG A 556 14.80 27.08 5.69
C ARG A 556 13.62 28.05 5.76
N GLY A 557 13.89 29.35 5.94
CA GLY A 557 12.89 30.40 5.91
C GLY A 557 12.15 30.48 4.57
N GLU A 558 12.86 30.45 3.45
CA GLU A 558 12.31 30.49 2.10
C GLU A 558 11.52 29.24 1.74
N VAL A 559 12.06 28.05 2.03
CA VAL A 559 11.34 26.77 1.87
C VAL A 559 10.07 26.76 2.71
N ASN A 560 10.15 27.17 3.98
CA ASN A 560 9.00 27.24 4.86
C ASN A 560 7.97 28.28 4.39
N LYS A 561 8.40 29.46 3.89
CA LYS A 561 7.52 30.47 3.30
C LYS A 561 6.76 29.88 2.11
N LYS A 562 7.46 29.24 1.17
CA LYS A 562 6.86 28.62 -0.02
C LYS A 562 5.91 27.49 0.34
N VAL A 563 6.29 26.61 1.28
CA VAL A 563 5.43 25.52 1.76
C VAL A 563 4.15 26.06 2.40
N ARG A 564 4.23 27.14 3.20
CA ARG A 564 3.07 27.75 3.86
C ARG A 564 2.13 28.42 2.85
N LEU A 565 2.66 29.12 1.86
CA LEU A 565 1.86 29.70 0.77
C LEU A 565 1.19 28.60 -0.07
N LYS A 566 1.90 27.50 -0.37
CA LYS A 566 1.32 26.32 -1.04
C LYS A 566 0.20 25.68 -0.22
N HIS A 567 0.36 25.62 1.10
CA HIS A 567 -0.69 25.10 1.97
C HIS A 567 -1.92 26.01 1.97
N LEU A 568 -1.71 27.32 2.12
CA LEU A 568 -2.79 28.31 2.05
C LEU A 568 -3.52 28.28 0.70
N PHE A 569 -2.79 28.13 -0.41
CA PHE A 569 -3.35 27.90 -1.74
C PHE A 569 -4.29 26.70 -1.75
N ARG A 570 -3.80 25.51 -1.34
CA ARG A 570 -4.60 24.28 -1.32
C ARG A 570 -5.81 24.36 -0.40
N THR A 571 -5.67 25.04 0.75
CA THR A 571 -6.78 25.27 1.67
C THR A 571 -7.84 26.15 1.02
N LEU A 572 -7.44 27.23 0.35
CA LEU A 572 -8.35 28.15 -0.32
C LEU A 572 -9.01 27.47 -1.53
N GLU A 573 -8.24 26.76 -2.36
CA GLU A 573 -8.71 26.04 -3.54
C GLU A 573 -9.78 25.01 -3.17
N LYS A 574 -9.51 24.17 -2.16
CA LYS A 574 -10.47 23.18 -1.64
C LYS A 574 -11.75 23.84 -1.09
N ARG A 575 -11.64 25.05 -0.56
CA ARG A 575 -12.80 25.79 -0.03
C ARG A 575 -13.62 26.40 -1.15
N VAL A 576 -12.98 27.04 -2.12
CA VAL A 576 -13.62 27.58 -3.32
C VAL A 576 -14.35 26.46 -4.09
N SER A 577 -13.71 25.31 -4.28
CA SER A 577 -14.33 24.16 -4.97
C SER A 577 -15.56 23.61 -4.24
N LYS A 578 -15.66 23.84 -2.93
CA LYS A 578 -16.80 23.44 -2.09
C LYS A 578 -17.79 24.58 -1.83
N GLN A 579 -17.56 25.76 -2.39
CA GLN A 579 -18.27 27.00 -2.05
C GLN A 579 -18.29 27.32 -0.54
N ASP A 580 -17.26 26.87 0.19
CA ASP A 580 -17.10 27.08 1.64
C ASP A 580 -16.37 28.41 1.91
N PHE A 581 -17.15 29.47 2.10
CA PHE A 581 -16.67 30.79 2.52
C PHE A 581 -16.88 30.99 4.02
N SER A 582 -16.44 30.03 4.84
CA SER A 582 -16.35 30.20 6.30
C SER A 582 -15.01 30.82 6.72
N PHE A 583 -14.88 31.20 7.99
CA PHE A 583 -13.60 31.69 8.55
C PHE A 583 -12.49 30.64 8.39
N ILE A 584 -11.30 31.06 7.96
CA ILE A 584 -10.11 30.21 7.84
C ILE A 584 -9.33 30.30 9.14
N ASP A 585 -9.43 29.24 9.96
CA ASP A 585 -8.57 29.05 11.13
C ASP A 585 -7.30 28.29 10.72
N TYR A 586 -6.21 29.03 10.50
CA TYR A 586 -4.93 28.47 10.08
C TYR A 586 -3.82 28.83 11.07
N LYS A 587 -3.39 27.83 11.85
CA LYS A 587 -2.28 27.95 12.80
C LYS A 587 -0.94 27.98 12.06
N MET A 588 -0.39 29.17 11.85
CA MET A 588 0.95 29.33 11.28
C MET A 588 2.02 28.98 12.32
N LYS A 589 2.81 27.93 12.07
CA LYS A 589 3.99 27.62 12.88
C LYS A 589 5.16 28.54 12.48
N GLY A 590 5.91 29.08 13.45
CA GLY A 590 7.13 29.87 13.25
C GLY A 590 7.03 31.38 13.57
N LYS A 591 8.15 32.11 13.44
CA LYS A 591 8.24 33.54 13.80
C LYS A 591 7.33 34.42 12.94
N ALA A 592 6.66 35.40 13.54
CA ALA A 592 5.70 36.31 12.90
C ALA A 592 6.24 36.97 11.62
N LYS A 593 7.47 37.52 11.66
CA LYS A 593 8.13 38.17 10.51
C LYS A 593 8.35 37.25 9.30
N THR A 594 8.52 35.95 9.52
CA THR A 594 8.66 34.98 8.42
C THR A 594 7.32 34.60 7.78
N ASN A 595 6.22 34.91 8.46
CA ASN A 595 4.85 34.56 8.10
C ASN A 595 4.03 35.77 7.64
N GLU A 596 4.63 36.95 7.58
CA GLU A 596 3.93 38.21 7.43
C GLU A 596 3.03 38.24 6.18
N LEU A 597 3.55 37.88 5.01
CA LEU A 597 2.75 37.79 3.78
C LEU A 597 1.57 36.81 3.89
N ALA A 598 1.83 35.56 4.31
CA ALA A 598 0.78 34.56 4.44
C ALA A 598 -0.27 34.98 5.48
N LYS A 599 0.15 35.62 6.57
CA LYS A 599 -0.71 36.16 7.63
C LYS A 599 -1.56 37.31 7.12
N THR A 600 -0.98 38.25 6.40
CA THR A 600 -1.71 39.38 5.81
C THR A 600 -2.73 38.89 4.78
N ILE A 601 -2.36 37.94 3.92
CA ILE A 601 -3.29 37.29 2.98
C ILE A 601 -4.45 36.62 3.72
N MET A 602 -4.16 35.78 4.72
CA MET A 602 -5.18 35.07 5.48
C MET A 602 -6.12 36.04 6.23
N LEU A 603 -5.56 37.07 6.88
CA LEU A 603 -6.35 38.10 7.57
C LEU A 603 -7.25 38.84 6.59
N ARG A 604 -6.72 39.22 5.43
CA ARG A 604 -7.49 39.91 4.39
C ARG A 604 -8.61 39.03 3.83
N ILE A 605 -8.34 37.76 3.53
CA ILE A 605 -9.36 36.79 3.12
C ILE A 605 -10.45 36.67 4.20
N ASN A 606 -10.07 36.50 5.47
CA ASN A 606 -11.04 36.40 6.55
C ASN A 606 -11.89 37.66 6.71
N VAL A 607 -11.32 38.86 6.49
CA VAL A 607 -12.07 40.12 6.47
C VAL A 607 -13.03 40.18 5.29
N LEU A 608 -12.60 39.76 4.10
CA LEU A 608 -13.47 39.72 2.91
C LEU A 608 -14.65 38.77 3.09
N ILE A 609 -14.42 37.62 3.73
CA ILE A 609 -15.42 36.58 3.96
C ILE A 609 -16.37 36.90 5.12
N THR A 610 -15.84 37.40 6.25
CA THR A 610 -16.60 37.52 7.51
C THR A 610 -16.85 38.95 7.96
N GLY A 611 -16.15 39.93 7.37
CA GLY A 611 -16.17 41.33 7.79
C GLY A 611 -15.58 41.56 9.19
N LYS A 612 -14.79 40.62 9.72
CA LYS A 612 -14.19 40.69 11.07
C LYS A 612 -12.69 40.36 11.03
N ILE A 613 -11.90 41.14 11.75
CA ILE A 613 -10.54 40.80 12.15
C ILE A 613 -10.66 40.15 13.54
N ARG A 614 -10.61 38.82 13.64
CA ARG A 614 -10.50 38.19 14.97
C ARG A 614 -9.09 38.43 15.49
N ASN A 615 -8.93 39.32 16.46
CA ASN A 615 -7.77 39.25 17.35
C ASN A 615 -7.83 37.89 18.05
N THR A 616 -6.72 37.15 18.02
CA THR A 616 -6.60 35.76 18.51
C THR A 616 -6.79 35.57 20.02
N TYR A 617 -7.42 36.51 20.75
CA TYR A 617 -7.61 36.47 22.20
C TYR A 617 -8.99 36.96 22.68
N ALA A 618 -10.08 36.50 22.06
CA ALA A 618 -11.40 36.62 22.67
C ALA A 618 -12.18 35.31 22.52
N GLN A 619 -12.07 34.46 23.53
CA GLN A 619 -13.09 33.44 23.81
C GLN A 619 -14.38 34.16 24.21
N ASN A 620 -15.51 33.60 23.79
CA ASN A 620 -16.88 34.00 24.16
C ASN A 620 -17.43 35.25 23.46
N ALA A 621 -17.66 35.13 22.14
CA ALA A 621 -18.70 35.93 21.48
C ALA A 621 -19.74 34.96 20.93
N ASN A 622 -20.97 35.06 21.46
CA ASN A 622 -22.13 34.26 21.09
C ASN A 622 -22.27 34.24 19.55
N THR A 623 -22.04 33.07 18.94
CA THR A 623 -21.98 32.90 17.47
C THR A 623 -23.35 32.84 16.82
N ASN A 624 -24.42 33.06 17.58
CA ASN A 624 -25.78 33.04 17.08
C ASN A 624 -26.03 34.25 16.17
N PRO A 625 -26.31 34.05 14.88
CA PRO A 625 -26.75 35.13 14.01
C PRO A 625 -28.12 35.64 14.49
N LEU A 626 -28.37 36.95 14.37
CA LEU A 626 -29.57 37.62 14.89
C LEU A 626 -30.87 36.96 14.42
N TYR A 627 -30.91 36.31 13.25
CA TYR A 627 -32.09 35.59 12.77
C TYR A 627 -32.52 34.43 13.69
N SER A 628 -31.58 33.78 14.38
CA SER A 628 -31.87 32.71 15.35
C SER A 628 -32.54 33.25 16.61
N ILE A 629 -32.27 34.51 16.94
CA ILE A 629 -32.93 35.26 18.02
C ILE A 629 -34.33 35.68 17.58
N ILE A 630 -34.50 36.15 16.34
CA ILE A 630 -35.80 36.53 15.78
C ILE A 630 -36.77 35.34 15.75
N TYR A 631 -36.31 34.14 15.38
CA TYR A 631 -37.15 32.95 15.35
C TYR A 631 -37.46 32.38 16.74
N LYS A 632 -36.50 32.44 17.70
CA LYS A 632 -36.71 31.96 19.08
C LYS A 632 -37.50 32.94 19.96
N GLU A 633 -37.41 34.24 19.71
CA GLU A 633 -38.16 35.26 20.46
C GLU A 633 -39.51 35.59 19.79
N GLY A 634 -39.63 35.37 18.47
CA GLY A 634 -40.88 35.57 17.73
C GLY A 634 -42.01 34.65 18.18
N THR A 635 -41.70 33.47 18.73
CA THR A 635 -42.68 32.51 19.25
C THR A 635 -43.03 32.71 20.73
N ASN A 636 -42.32 33.58 21.46
CA ASN A 636 -42.50 33.75 22.92
C ASN A 636 -42.83 35.18 23.38
N TYR A 637 -42.98 36.15 22.48
CA TYR A 637 -43.34 37.52 22.88
C TYR A 637 -44.87 37.73 22.90
N ARG A 638 -45.47 37.67 24.09
CA ARG A 638 -46.82 38.20 24.34
C ARG A 638 -46.83 39.71 24.09
N PHE A 639 -47.46 40.14 23.00
CA PHE A 639 -47.56 41.53 22.57
C PHE A 639 -48.67 42.34 23.28
N GLU A 640 -49.01 42.04 24.54
CA GLU A 640 -50.26 42.56 25.12
C GLU A 640 -50.20 43.99 25.73
N HIS A 641 -49.02 44.58 26.01
CA HIS A 641 -48.99 45.84 26.79
C HIS A 641 -48.25 47.06 26.21
N HIS A 642 -47.93 47.12 24.91
CA HIS A 642 -47.33 48.33 24.32
C HIS A 642 -48.33 49.15 23.47
N LYS A 643 -48.47 50.45 23.78
CA LYS A 643 -49.19 51.45 22.95
C LYS A 643 -48.74 51.35 21.48
N LYS A 644 -49.68 51.39 20.53
CA LYS A 644 -49.47 51.18 19.06
C LYS A 644 -48.23 51.90 18.49
N ALA A 645 -47.96 53.13 18.92
CA ALA A 645 -46.81 53.92 18.46
C ALA A 645 -45.43 53.32 18.82
N ASN A 646 -45.30 52.71 20.01
CA ASN A 646 -44.04 52.09 20.44
C ASN A 646 -43.77 50.76 19.72
N LYS A 647 -44.83 50.01 19.34
CA LYS A 647 -44.70 48.82 18.51
C LYS A 647 -44.17 49.17 17.12
N HIS A 648 -44.69 50.21 16.49
CA HIS A 648 -44.26 50.61 15.15
C HIS A 648 -42.79 51.07 15.13
N ARG A 649 -42.36 51.87 16.13
CA ARG A 649 -40.96 52.30 16.26
C ARG A 649 -39.99 51.13 16.53
N LEU A 650 -40.41 50.13 17.32
CA LEU A 650 -39.60 48.93 17.58
C LEU A 650 -39.47 48.07 16.31
N ILE A 651 -40.57 47.90 15.56
CA ILE A 651 -40.59 47.19 14.28
C ILE A 651 -39.70 47.90 13.26
N GLN A 652 -39.81 49.23 13.11
CA GLN A 652 -38.94 50.01 12.23
C GLN A 652 -37.46 49.90 12.60
N ARG A 653 -37.10 49.93 13.90
CA ARG A 653 -35.71 49.69 14.35
C ARG A 653 -35.22 48.29 14.00
N LYS A 654 -36.06 47.26 14.14
CA LYS A 654 -35.74 45.88 13.77
C LYS A 654 -35.60 45.71 12.25
N ILE A 655 -36.46 46.35 11.45
CA ILE A 655 -36.37 46.39 9.99
C ILE A 655 -35.06 47.08 9.55
N GLN A 656 -34.75 48.26 10.10
CA GLN A 656 -33.49 48.96 9.80
C GLN A 656 -32.25 48.15 10.21
N ALA A 657 -32.31 47.41 11.33
CA ALA A 657 -31.24 46.51 11.75
C ALA A 657 -31.08 45.35 10.76
N TYR A 658 -32.20 44.77 10.32
CA TYR A 658 -32.23 43.71 9.31
C TYR A 658 -31.73 44.18 7.95
N GLU A 659 -32.14 45.36 7.47
CA GLU A 659 -31.65 45.97 6.23
C GLU A 659 -30.13 46.20 6.28
N LYS A 660 -29.61 46.70 7.40
CA LYS A 660 -28.15 46.84 7.62
C LYS A 660 -27.43 45.49 7.61
N GLU A 661 -28.03 44.46 8.19
CA GLU A 661 -27.48 43.10 8.17
C GLU A 661 -27.50 42.50 6.75
N LEU A 662 -28.58 42.70 6.01
CA LEU A 662 -28.75 42.22 4.64
C LEU A 662 -27.79 42.92 3.67
N LEU A 663 -27.61 44.24 3.80
CA LEU A 663 -26.57 44.99 3.08
C LEU A 663 -25.16 44.46 3.42
N ARG A 664 -24.90 44.11 4.68
CA ARG A 664 -23.63 43.51 5.10
C ARG A 664 -23.44 42.13 4.49
N VAL A 665 -24.46 41.26 4.51
CA VAL A 665 -24.41 39.91 3.93
C VAL A 665 -24.20 39.98 2.42
N ASN A 666 -24.94 40.85 1.72
CA ASN A 666 -24.78 41.06 0.27
C ASN A 666 -23.36 41.54 -0.07
N ARG A 667 -22.81 42.46 0.73
CA ARG A 667 -21.40 42.88 0.57
C ARG A 667 -20.42 41.72 0.75
N LEU A 668 -20.63 40.83 1.72
CA LEU A 668 -19.77 39.65 1.93
C LEU A 668 -19.92 38.61 0.82
N ILE A 669 -21.12 38.44 0.27
CA ILE A 669 -21.35 37.58 -0.90
C ILE A 669 -20.60 38.13 -2.12
N ASN A 670 -20.68 39.44 -2.36
CA ASN A 670 -19.97 40.09 -3.47
C ASN A 670 -18.44 40.00 -3.32
N ASN A 671 -17.92 39.97 -2.09
CA ASN A 671 -16.49 39.80 -1.84
C ASN A 671 -15.97 38.38 -2.17
N ARG A 672 -16.85 37.38 -2.40
CA ARG A 672 -16.42 36.01 -2.72
C ARG A 672 -15.62 35.97 -4.01
N GLU A 673 -15.98 36.77 -5.01
CA GLU A 673 -15.22 36.90 -6.25
C GLU A 673 -13.80 37.43 -5.98
N THR A 674 -13.66 38.45 -5.14
CA THR A 674 -12.36 38.97 -4.69
C THR A 674 -11.54 37.91 -3.95
N VAL A 675 -12.18 37.08 -3.12
CA VAL A 675 -11.51 35.97 -2.41
C VAL A 675 -11.01 34.92 -3.40
N ILE A 676 -11.76 34.60 -4.45
CA ILE A 676 -11.32 33.69 -5.51
C ILE A 676 -10.07 34.24 -6.20
N GLN A 677 -9.95 35.56 -6.39
CA GLN A 677 -8.77 36.17 -6.99
C GLN A 677 -7.48 35.95 -6.20
N TYR A 678 -7.56 35.66 -4.90
CA TYR A 678 -6.38 35.28 -4.10
C TYR A 678 -5.76 33.95 -4.52
N LEU A 679 -6.48 33.08 -5.24
CA LEU A 679 -5.90 31.88 -5.84
C LEU A 679 -4.85 32.26 -6.88
N PHE A 680 -5.10 33.27 -7.72
CA PHE A 680 -4.13 33.77 -8.72
C PHE A 680 -2.89 34.37 -8.07
N ILE A 681 -3.07 35.18 -7.02
CA ILE A 681 -1.94 35.74 -6.25
C ILE A 681 -1.11 34.59 -5.64
N LEU A 682 -1.77 33.61 -5.01
CA LEU A 682 -1.06 32.49 -4.38
C LEU A 682 -0.42 31.53 -5.41
N ALA A 683 -1.04 31.33 -6.56
CA ALA A 683 -0.48 30.56 -7.67
C ALA A 683 0.81 31.20 -8.19
N GLU A 684 0.78 32.51 -8.46
CA GLU A 684 1.95 33.29 -8.91
C GLU A 684 3.10 33.23 -7.89
N LEU A 685 2.80 33.32 -6.60
CA LEU A 685 3.80 33.22 -5.52
C LEU A 685 4.39 31.81 -5.36
N THR A 686 3.64 30.77 -5.74
CA THR A 686 4.01 29.37 -5.45
C THR A 686 4.45 28.56 -6.66
N GLY A 687 4.11 29.02 -7.87
CA GLY A 687 4.25 28.30 -9.13
C GLY A 687 3.26 27.13 -9.26
N LEU A 688 2.07 27.23 -8.66
CA LEU A 688 1.01 26.22 -8.78
C LEU A 688 0.01 26.64 -9.88
N GLU A 689 -0.50 25.67 -10.62
CA GLU A 689 -1.56 25.89 -11.61
C GLU A 689 -2.93 25.99 -10.94
N ILE A 690 -3.84 26.74 -11.56
CA ILE A 690 -5.23 26.91 -11.10
C ILE A 690 -6.14 26.16 -12.06
N ASP A 691 -7.24 25.62 -11.54
CA ASP A 691 -8.34 25.06 -12.32
C ASP A 691 -8.78 26.02 -13.44
N GLN A 692 -8.80 25.51 -14.68
CA GLN A 692 -9.15 26.27 -15.90
C GLN A 692 -10.57 26.85 -15.86
N SER A 693 -11.45 26.36 -14.99
CA SER A 693 -12.82 26.87 -14.82
C SER A 693 -12.89 28.23 -14.12
N ILE A 694 -11.83 28.67 -13.44
CA ILE A 694 -11.79 29.93 -12.69
C ILE A 694 -11.21 31.05 -13.58
N LYS A 695 -11.93 32.17 -13.71
CA LYS A 695 -11.47 33.34 -14.50
C LYS A 695 -10.73 34.36 -13.64
N ALA A 696 -9.58 34.81 -14.13
CA ALA A 696 -8.81 35.89 -13.51
C ALA A 696 -9.47 37.25 -13.76
N ASN A 697 -9.49 38.11 -12.74
CA ASN A 697 -9.83 39.52 -12.85
C ASN A 697 -8.56 40.34 -12.54
N PRO A 698 -7.82 40.80 -13.58
CA PRO A 698 -6.53 41.48 -13.41
C PRO A 698 -6.59 42.73 -12.54
N GLU A 699 -7.65 43.54 -12.65
CA GLU A 699 -7.82 44.76 -11.87
C GLU A 699 -7.97 44.45 -10.36
N THR A 700 -8.75 43.42 -10.04
CA THR A 700 -8.94 42.98 -8.66
C THR A 700 -7.66 42.39 -8.08
N ILE A 701 -6.93 41.59 -8.87
CA ILE A 701 -5.63 41.03 -8.48
C ILE A 701 -4.64 42.17 -8.18
N GLN A 702 -4.53 43.14 -9.08
CA GLN A 702 -3.66 44.31 -8.91
C GLN A 702 -4.01 45.11 -7.66
N LYS A 703 -5.30 45.39 -7.43
CA LYS A 703 -5.78 46.11 -6.25
C LYS A 703 -5.45 45.38 -4.95
N GLU A 704 -5.64 44.07 -4.91
CA GLU A 704 -5.34 43.29 -3.71
C GLU A 704 -3.83 43.14 -3.49
N LYS A 705 -3.01 42.99 -4.52
CA LYS A 705 -1.53 43.07 -4.39
C LYS A 705 -1.07 44.40 -3.79
N ALA A 706 -1.63 45.51 -4.28
CA ALA A 706 -1.36 46.85 -3.75
C ALA A 706 -1.74 46.98 -2.27
N PHE A 707 -2.91 46.46 -1.89
CA PHE A 707 -3.34 46.41 -0.50
C PHE A 707 -2.38 45.59 0.37
N LEU A 708 -1.99 44.39 -0.09
CA LEU A 708 -1.10 43.51 0.66
C LEU A 708 0.26 44.16 0.92
N ILE A 709 0.87 44.78 -0.10
CA ILE A 709 2.19 45.39 0.08
C ILE A 709 2.13 46.59 1.04
N GLN A 710 1.10 47.43 0.93
CA GLN A 710 0.94 48.58 1.82
C GLN A 710 0.75 48.15 3.28
N GLN A 711 -0.01 47.07 3.51
CA GLN A 711 -0.18 46.52 4.86
C GLN A 711 1.11 45.90 5.44
N ILE A 712 1.96 45.34 4.58
CA ILE A 712 3.22 44.70 5.01
C ILE A 712 4.33 45.73 5.24
N THR A 713 4.46 46.72 4.35
CA THR A 713 5.58 47.69 4.43
C THR A 713 5.22 48.98 5.14
N GLY A 714 3.92 49.29 5.31
CA GLY A 714 3.45 50.58 5.81
C GLY A 714 3.71 51.75 4.85
N ALA A 715 4.20 51.48 3.64
CA ALA A 715 4.59 52.51 2.67
C ALA A 715 3.40 52.96 1.83
N GLU A 716 3.28 54.27 1.60
CA GLU A 716 2.32 54.83 0.66
C GLU A 716 2.87 54.80 -0.76
N TYR A 717 2.08 54.29 -1.71
CA TYR A 717 2.43 54.22 -3.12
C TYR A 717 1.55 55.19 -3.91
N LYS A 718 2.12 55.89 -4.89
CA LYS A 718 1.41 56.92 -5.68
C LYS A 718 0.36 56.32 -6.62
N SER A 719 0.48 55.04 -6.98
CA SER A 719 -0.50 54.32 -7.79
C SER A 719 -0.54 52.82 -7.48
N THR A 720 -1.65 52.16 -7.82
CA THR A 720 -1.84 50.71 -7.73
C THR A 720 -0.80 49.93 -8.53
N GLN A 721 -0.42 50.43 -9.72
CA GLN A 721 0.65 49.85 -10.54
C GLN A 721 2.01 49.92 -9.86
N GLN A 722 2.32 51.03 -9.18
CA GLN A 722 3.59 51.16 -8.45
C GLN A 722 3.65 50.18 -7.28
N ALA A 723 2.55 50.05 -6.54
CA ALA A 723 2.43 49.09 -5.43
C ALA A 723 2.52 47.63 -5.92
N GLU A 724 1.87 47.29 -7.03
CA GLU A 724 1.98 45.96 -7.64
C GLU A 724 3.42 45.64 -8.07
N LYS A 725 4.12 46.58 -8.73
CA LYS A 725 5.53 46.38 -9.10
C LYS A 725 6.40 46.12 -7.87
N ALA A 726 6.16 46.83 -6.78
CA ALA A 726 6.86 46.62 -5.51
C ALA A 726 6.53 45.24 -4.91
N PHE A 727 5.26 44.83 -4.91
CA PHE A 727 4.82 43.51 -4.48
C PHE A 727 5.50 42.40 -5.28
N ASN A 728 5.47 42.48 -6.62
CA ASN A 728 6.06 41.48 -7.50
C ASN A 728 7.59 41.41 -7.32
N SER A 729 8.26 42.55 -7.19
CA SER A 729 9.71 42.61 -6.93
C SER A 729 10.12 41.92 -5.62
N LEU A 730 9.29 42.03 -4.58
CA LEU A 730 9.58 41.49 -3.25
C LEU A 730 9.18 40.02 -3.06
N PHE A 731 8.10 39.58 -3.70
CA PHE A 731 7.47 38.29 -3.36
C PHE A 731 7.31 37.33 -4.54
N VAL A 732 7.25 37.82 -5.78
CA VAL A 732 7.09 36.95 -6.95
C VAL A 732 8.47 36.46 -7.37
N PRO A 733 8.69 35.13 -7.46
CA PRO A 733 9.96 34.59 -7.89
C PRO A 733 10.24 35.05 -9.33
N LYS A 734 11.39 35.70 -9.54
CA LYS A 734 11.83 36.05 -10.90
C LYS A 734 12.05 34.75 -11.68
N PRO A 735 11.62 34.67 -12.95
CA PRO A 735 12.02 33.56 -13.80
C PRO A 735 13.56 33.46 -13.81
N PRO A 736 14.14 32.25 -13.82
CA PRO A 736 15.57 32.12 -14.03
C PRO A 736 15.91 32.91 -15.30
N LYS A 737 16.91 33.80 -15.25
CA LYS A 737 17.44 34.41 -16.47
C LYS A 737 17.80 33.24 -17.38
N GLU A 738 17.22 33.18 -18.58
CA GLU A 738 17.76 32.34 -19.64
C GLU A 738 19.24 32.71 -19.75
N ILE A 739 20.09 31.78 -19.37
CA ILE A 739 21.50 31.88 -19.66
C ILE A 739 21.55 31.60 -21.14
N GLU A 740 21.63 32.65 -21.96
CA GLU A 740 21.95 32.49 -23.37
C GLU A 740 23.18 31.60 -23.45
N SER A 741 23.05 30.47 -24.15
CA SER A 741 24.17 29.57 -24.38
C SER A 741 25.22 30.32 -25.18
N HIS A 742 26.19 30.91 -24.47
CA HIS A 742 27.36 31.49 -25.09
C HIS A 742 28.20 30.32 -25.61
N ILE A 743 28.17 30.11 -26.92
CA ILE A 743 29.09 29.22 -27.61
C ILE A 743 30.44 29.95 -27.64
N PRO A 744 31.46 29.49 -26.89
CA PRO A 744 32.74 30.17 -26.85
C PRO A 744 33.37 30.17 -28.24
N THR A 745 33.73 31.35 -28.73
CA THR A 745 34.55 31.52 -29.93
C THR A 745 36.02 31.60 -29.55
N LEU A 746 36.92 31.38 -30.50
CA LEU A 746 38.37 31.49 -30.27
C LEU A 746 38.79 32.89 -29.73
N LYS A 747 37.96 33.92 -29.92
CA LYS A 747 38.18 35.27 -29.39
C LYS A 747 37.90 35.39 -27.89
N ASP A 748 37.08 34.51 -27.32
CA ASP A 748 36.70 34.54 -25.89
C ASP A 748 37.82 34.00 -24.99
N PHE A 749 38.83 33.35 -25.58
CA PHE A 749 40.05 32.88 -24.90
C PHE A 749 41.29 33.74 -25.20
N CYS A 750 41.14 34.82 -25.98
CA CYS A 750 42.23 35.76 -26.22
C CYS A 750 42.20 36.87 -25.16
N THR A 751 42.65 36.59 -23.94
CA THR A 751 42.98 37.64 -22.96
C THR A 751 44.19 38.42 -23.45
N SER A 752 43.95 39.42 -24.28
CA SER A 752 44.93 40.48 -24.54
C SER A 752 45.29 41.15 -23.21
N LEU A 753 46.55 41.00 -22.79
CA LEU A 753 47.10 41.63 -21.58
C LEU A 753 46.91 43.16 -21.57
N LYS A 754 46.66 43.77 -22.74
CA LYS A 754 46.35 45.22 -22.85
C LYS A 754 45.12 45.65 -22.05
N HIS A 755 44.16 44.76 -21.80
CA HIS A 755 42.93 45.05 -21.04
C HIS A 755 42.93 44.45 -19.63
N SER A 756 44.09 44.00 -19.13
CA SER A 756 44.21 43.52 -17.76
C SER A 756 43.77 44.61 -16.78
N ALA A 757 43.02 44.24 -15.73
CA ALA A 757 42.70 45.16 -14.63
C ALA A 757 43.97 45.65 -13.90
N PHE A 758 45.10 44.96 -14.08
CA PHE A 758 46.42 45.35 -13.58
C PHE A 758 47.19 46.27 -14.52
N ASN A 759 46.65 46.61 -15.69
CA ASN A 759 47.23 47.57 -16.64
C ASN A 759 46.83 49.02 -16.28
N ILE A 760 47.09 49.39 -15.03
CA ILE A 760 46.83 50.72 -14.45
C ILE A 760 48.12 51.22 -13.78
N GLU A 761 48.21 52.52 -13.50
CA GLU A 761 49.38 53.06 -12.77
C GLU A 761 49.40 52.58 -11.32
N ILE A 762 50.60 52.52 -10.73
CA ILE A 762 50.85 51.91 -9.42
C ILE A 762 50.08 52.64 -8.31
N GLU A 763 49.88 53.96 -8.43
CA GLU A 763 49.07 54.77 -7.51
C GLU A 763 47.58 54.41 -7.59
N GLN A 764 47.09 54.08 -8.79
CA GLN A 764 45.71 53.62 -9.00
C GLN A 764 45.51 52.20 -8.45
N ALA A 765 46.52 51.35 -8.51
CA ALA A 765 46.49 50.03 -7.88
C ALA A 765 46.51 50.12 -6.34
N TYR A 766 47.31 51.03 -5.78
CA TYR A 766 47.40 51.25 -4.33
C TYR A 766 46.08 51.76 -3.75
N SER A 767 45.45 52.73 -4.42
CA SER A 767 44.15 53.29 -4.00
C SER A 767 42.98 52.30 -4.07
N ARG A 768 43.13 51.17 -4.77
CA ARG A 768 42.14 50.06 -4.82
C ARG A 768 42.24 49.08 -3.66
N GLY A 769 43.16 49.31 -2.72
CA GLY A 769 43.30 48.55 -1.48
C GLY A 769 44.44 47.53 -1.51
N SER A 770 44.95 47.19 -0.33
CA SER A 770 46.19 46.40 -0.16
C SER A 770 46.15 45.05 -0.89
N GLN A 771 45.01 44.36 -0.89
CA GLN A 771 44.89 43.06 -1.54
C GLN A 771 44.96 43.15 -3.07
N PHE A 772 44.43 44.22 -3.66
CA PHE A 772 44.56 44.48 -5.11
C PHE A 772 45.99 44.92 -5.45
N PHE A 773 46.61 45.71 -4.58
CA PHE A 773 47.98 46.18 -4.73
C PHE A 773 49.01 45.05 -4.67
N ASP A 774 48.87 44.10 -3.74
CA ASP A 774 49.78 42.95 -3.64
C ASP A 774 49.73 42.06 -4.89
N GLU A 775 48.53 41.86 -5.45
CA GLU A 775 48.36 41.13 -6.72
C GLU A 775 48.86 41.93 -7.92
N TYR A 776 48.73 43.26 -7.91
CA TYR A 776 49.34 44.14 -8.89
C TYR A 776 50.87 44.03 -8.88
N LEU A 777 51.50 44.05 -7.71
CA LEU A 777 52.95 43.90 -7.56
C LEU A 777 53.43 42.52 -8.01
N ARG A 778 52.66 41.46 -7.76
CA ARG A 778 52.93 40.11 -8.28
C ARG A 778 52.80 40.04 -9.80
N PHE A 779 51.74 40.61 -10.35
CA PHE A 779 51.46 40.63 -11.79
C PHE A 779 52.59 41.33 -12.57
N HIS A 780 53.11 42.45 -12.04
CA HIS A 780 54.23 43.19 -12.62
C HIS A 780 55.61 42.73 -12.16
N LYS A 781 55.69 41.64 -11.36
CA LYS A 781 56.94 41.08 -10.81
C LYS A 781 57.80 42.08 -10.02
N LEU A 782 57.17 43.05 -9.36
CA LEU A 782 57.84 44.10 -8.60
C LEU A 782 58.26 43.64 -7.19
N ASN A 783 57.91 42.42 -6.77
CA ASN A 783 58.15 41.89 -5.41
C ASN A 783 59.17 40.73 -5.33
N GLU A 784 59.93 40.43 -6.38
CA GLU A 784 60.93 39.36 -6.33
C GLU A 784 62.29 39.88 -5.82
N THR A 785 62.58 39.64 -4.53
CA THR A 785 63.98 39.54 -4.06
C THR A 785 64.44 38.07 -4.12
N PRO A 786 65.65 37.78 -4.63
CA PRO A 786 66.08 36.41 -4.88
C PRO A 786 66.42 35.68 -3.57
N LYS A 787 65.80 34.52 -3.32
CA LYS A 787 66.13 33.64 -2.19
C LYS A 787 67.01 32.48 -2.61
N THR A 788 68.22 32.44 -2.08
CA THR A 788 69.17 31.31 -2.13
C THR A 788 68.69 30.09 -1.36
N VAL A 789 68.90 28.91 -1.95
CA VAL A 789 68.54 27.58 -1.44
C VAL A 789 69.67 27.00 -0.57
N LYS A 790 69.33 26.31 0.52
CA LYS A 790 70.18 25.25 1.11
C LYS A 790 69.36 23.99 1.38
N ALA A 791 69.89 22.85 0.93
CA ALA A 791 69.32 21.52 1.02
C ALA A 791 69.60 20.84 2.38
N LEU A 792 68.75 19.91 2.78
CA LEU A 792 69.00 18.98 3.90
C LEU A 792 68.57 17.55 3.57
N LYS A 793 69.43 16.62 4.03
CA LYS A 793 69.48 15.16 3.83
C LYS A 793 68.37 14.37 4.56
N PRO A 794 68.13 13.08 4.22
CA PRO A 794 67.07 12.27 4.80
C PRO A 794 67.46 11.65 6.15
N LYS A 795 66.50 11.53 7.09
CA LYS A 795 66.55 10.60 8.23
C LYS A 795 65.17 10.02 8.56
N THR A 796 65.21 8.72 8.84
CA THR A 796 64.17 7.79 9.32
C THR A 796 63.43 8.29 10.55
N ILE A 797 62.13 7.95 10.67
CA ILE A 797 61.32 8.22 11.86
C ILE A 797 60.78 6.88 12.38
N ASP A 798 61.12 6.57 13.64
CA ASP A 798 60.57 5.50 14.46
C ASP A 798 59.13 5.83 14.92
N PHE A 799 58.30 4.80 15.05
CA PHE A 799 56.94 4.91 15.56
C PHE A 799 56.92 5.00 17.09
N PRO A 800 56.12 5.91 17.70
CA PRO A 800 55.87 5.87 19.13
C PRO A 800 54.86 4.77 19.51
N GLN A 801 55.19 4.00 20.55
CA GLN A 801 54.29 3.09 21.25
C GLN A 801 53.21 3.87 22.01
N LEU A 802 51.98 3.35 21.99
CA LEU A 802 50.83 3.85 22.76
C LEU A 802 50.83 3.21 24.15
N ASP A 803 50.72 4.03 25.19
CA ASP A 803 50.51 3.61 26.58
C ASP A 803 49.08 3.95 27.03
N PHE A 804 48.43 3.05 27.77
CA PHE A 804 46.97 3.00 27.99
C PHE A 804 46.53 3.22 29.47
N ASP A 805 47.38 3.79 30.33
CA ASP A 805 47.12 3.81 31.79
C ASP A 805 46.88 5.18 32.46
N ASP A 806 46.39 6.21 31.76
CA ASP A 806 46.00 7.48 32.42
C ASP A 806 44.61 7.99 32.03
N TRP A 807 43.58 7.33 32.58
CA TRP A 807 42.25 7.89 32.77
C TRP A 807 41.84 7.71 34.24
N LYS A 808 41.92 8.80 35.03
CA LYS A 808 41.25 8.94 36.33
C LYS A 808 40.07 9.88 36.21
#